data_AF-A0A1W2LNJ5-F1
#
_entry.id   AF-A0A1W2LNJ5-F1
#
_cell.length_a   1.000
_cell.length_b   1.000
_cell.length_c   1.000
_cell.angle_alpha   90.00
_cell.angle_beta   90.00
_cell.angle_gamma   90.00
#
_symmetry.space_group_name_H-M   'P 1'
#
loop_
_entity.id
_entity.type
_entity.pdbx_description
1 polymer ?
#
loop_
_entity_poly.entity_id
_entity_poly.type
_entity_poly.pdbx_seq_one_letter_code
_entity_poly.pdbx_strand_id
1 'polypeptide(L)'
;MEVIRKARELQRAGIDAACSARQREGILLLRRGMALLDSIHPVAEEMRHDWLAARIRLASSIATVGSETSGGVASGLAGLDDVRLLLKAVDDPRLYAELRGQLDHNYGLLLMAVGRNEESTGYFDSSLAHKEAALSMAKDPSASLDPYLGTLTTRGLAYTRLGDVRRARRDLVSAVELAERNGLRAQAADVRRPLGTLELRVGNVPAALRLYEESERIYRSLELAIPPLLRWERAEALLTAGLAEEAGAHLDEILPVMLEQRSITRDLGGVELFRATAALMTDDLELARTYAASARRRTLRWGCQTCVANATIVGLRADVQEALRTNEIPPTLTSRALRAANGMPMPRLADQAALARMLAVRVELRKGKRKRAAELLARIPQPGRLTSVDYRMLRRLCRAELAVAEGDKTKALAEIRAGLTELDRVRDRMGGIELVSGTALHGRELADLAVKIVLERADAARLFGWTERTRAQSYRYEPVVATDPELAERVGEVRGLDQAIHQAQHEGHPTAALRAKHAERLREAHRLGWHTGRWGRPRPVARLAEVAQELGERALVSFASSGDDLVAMVVVGGRCELVRLGSAARAAESARMLNVDLDALAPDQLPAPLVQSVLGSARKQAERLDIQLIRPLEALLGDRGLIVVPTGPLFAVPWGVLPALRSRPIVVAPSATAWLGAARSAVSRARKVVLVRGPGLVGTRGELDKLAMHYRTAHTLAGAEATVSSVLRALDGAKLAHIAAHGAHEPENALFSRLELADGALFAHEMAGLAQPPSQVVFAACELALNRIRPGDEVLGFASGLLASGSRTVIAPLSRVGDEAAAAAMDDYHRGLAGGDGPATALADTIAVDPFRRPFVCLGAG
;
A
#
# COMPACT_ATOMS: atom_id res chain seq x y z
N MET A 1 -49.75 -19.58 19.83
CA MET A 1 -48.47 -19.01 20.36
C MET A 1 -47.21 -19.69 19.83
N GLU A 2 -47.10 -21.02 19.83
CA GLU A 2 -45.88 -21.71 19.37
C GLU A 2 -45.51 -21.43 17.91
N VAL A 3 -46.49 -21.40 17.00
CA VAL A 3 -46.26 -21.05 15.58
C VAL A 3 -45.72 -19.63 15.40
N ILE A 4 -46.23 -18.66 16.17
CA ILE A 4 -45.76 -17.27 16.15
C ILE A 4 -44.32 -17.19 16.65
N ARG A 5 -43.98 -17.93 17.72
CA ARG A 5 -42.60 -18.04 18.21
C ARG A 5 -41.68 -18.62 17.13
N LYS A 6 -42.11 -19.69 16.45
CA LYS A 6 -41.31 -20.32 15.40
C LYS A 6 -41.10 -19.41 14.19
N ALA A 7 -42.12 -18.65 13.81
CA ALA A 7 -42.02 -17.64 12.76
C ALA A 7 -41.02 -16.52 13.13
N ARG A 8 -40.99 -16.07 14.39
CA ARG A 8 -40.01 -15.10 14.90
C ARG A 8 -38.57 -15.66 14.89
N GLU A 9 -38.38 -16.95 15.22
CA GLU A 9 -37.07 -17.61 15.12
C GLU A 9 -36.58 -17.66 13.66
N LEU A 10 -37.46 -18.02 12.72
CA LEU A 10 -37.14 -18.02 11.30
C LEU A 10 -36.86 -16.63 10.76
N GLN A 11 -37.54 -15.61 11.29
CA GLN A 11 -37.25 -14.22 10.97
C GLN A 11 -35.82 -13.84 11.37
N ARG A 12 -35.42 -14.13 12.62
CA ARG A 12 -34.06 -13.87 13.11
C ARG A 12 -33.02 -14.63 12.30
N ALA A 13 -33.19 -15.94 12.15
CA ALA A 13 -32.28 -16.77 11.35
C ALA A 13 -32.19 -16.29 9.89
N GLY A 14 -33.29 -15.79 9.32
CA GLY A 14 -33.33 -15.22 7.98
C GLY A 14 -32.55 -13.90 7.87
N ILE A 15 -32.66 -13.03 8.87
CA ILE A 15 -31.86 -11.79 8.96
C ILE A 15 -30.38 -12.13 9.19
N ASP A 16 -30.05 -13.01 10.12
CA ASP A 16 -28.68 -13.41 10.42
C ASP A 16 -27.99 -14.02 9.19
N ALA A 17 -28.71 -14.86 8.43
CA ALA A 17 -28.25 -15.37 7.16
C ALA A 17 -28.01 -14.24 6.14
N ALA A 18 -28.93 -13.28 6.01
CA ALA A 18 -28.74 -12.13 5.12
C ALA A 18 -27.55 -11.24 5.53
N CYS A 19 -27.39 -10.95 6.83
CA CYS A 19 -26.26 -10.22 7.40
C CYS A 19 -24.93 -10.95 7.17
N SER A 20 -24.96 -12.28 7.16
CA SER A 20 -23.81 -13.15 6.81
C SER A 20 -23.61 -13.33 5.30
N ALA A 21 -24.18 -12.44 4.48
CA ALA A 21 -24.13 -12.49 3.01
C ALA A 21 -24.69 -13.79 2.37
N ARG A 22 -25.62 -14.46 3.06
CA ARG A 22 -26.38 -15.63 2.56
C ARG A 22 -27.82 -15.23 2.22
N GLN A 23 -28.00 -14.23 1.37
CA GLN A 23 -29.31 -13.61 1.08
C GLN A 23 -30.36 -14.60 0.58
N ARG A 24 -29.97 -15.61 -0.23
CA ARG A 24 -30.90 -16.63 -0.74
C ARG A 24 -31.42 -17.54 0.37
N GLU A 25 -30.56 -17.95 1.28
CA GLU A 25 -30.98 -18.73 2.44
C GLU A 25 -31.85 -17.86 3.34
N GLY A 26 -31.45 -16.60 3.56
CA GLY A 26 -32.21 -15.62 4.31
C GLY A 26 -33.64 -15.47 3.79
N ILE A 27 -33.82 -15.20 2.49
CA ILE A 27 -35.16 -15.04 1.91
C ILE A 27 -36.00 -16.31 1.96
N LEU A 28 -35.39 -17.50 1.86
CA LEU A 28 -36.10 -18.78 2.01
C LEU A 28 -36.60 -18.97 3.45
N LEU A 29 -35.76 -18.68 4.45
CA LEU A 29 -36.14 -18.74 5.87
C LEU A 29 -37.26 -17.74 6.17
N LEU A 30 -37.16 -16.51 5.67
CA LEU A 30 -38.19 -15.47 5.82
C LEU A 30 -39.52 -15.89 5.20
N ARG A 31 -39.51 -16.41 3.96
CA ARG A 31 -40.73 -16.89 3.29
C ARG A 31 -41.34 -18.10 4.01
N ARG A 32 -40.52 -19.01 4.54
CA ARG A 32 -40.99 -20.12 5.39
C ARG A 32 -41.65 -19.61 6.67
N GLY A 33 -41.08 -18.57 7.30
CA GLY A 33 -41.67 -17.91 8.46
C GLY A 33 -43.02 -17.26 8.14
N MET A 34 -43.14 -16.60 6.98
CA MET A 34 -44.40 -16.00 6.53
C MET A 34 -45.46 -17.07 6.27
N ALA A 35 -45.12 -18.15 5.56
CA ALA A 35 -46.05 -19.25 5.28
C ALA A 35 -46.58 -19.91 6.57
N LEU A 36 -45.74 -20.03 7.60
CA LEU A 36 -46.17 -20.51 8.92
C LEU A 36 -47.15 -19.54 9.59
N LEU A 37 -46.94 -18.23 9.51
CA LEU A 37 -47.91 -17.25 10.03
C LEU A 37 -49.22 -17.25 9.26
N ASP A 38 -49.18 -17.43 7.94
CA ASP A 38 -50.37 -17.50 7.10
C ASP A 38 -51.20 -18.75 7.42
N SER A 39 -50.56 -19.86 7.80
CA SER A 39 -51.25 -21.13 8.12
C SER A 39 -52.16 -21.08 9.35
N ILE A 40 -52.00 -20.08 10.21
CA ILE A 40 -52.80 -19.89 11.43
C ILE A 40 -53.78 -18.72 11.33
N HIS A 41 -53.91 -18.10 10.15
CA HIS A 41 -54.84 -16.99 9.94
C HIS A 41 -56.24 -17.50 9.51
N PRO A 42 -57.35 -16.98 10.08
CA PRO A 42 -57.42 -15.94 11.12
C PRO A 42 -57.05 -16.46 12.52
N VAL A 43 -56.40 -15.61 13.33
CA VAL A 43 -56.02 -15.93 14.72
C VAL A 43 -57.07 -15.43 15.72
N ALA A 44 -57.13 -16.06 16.90
CA ALA A 44 -57.93 -15.58 18.03
C ALA A 44 -57.52 -14.15 18.43
N GLU A 45 -58.46 -13.36 18.94
CA GLU A 45 -58.29 -11.95 19.27
C GLU A 45 -57.12 -11.70 20.24
N GLU A 46 -56.97 -12.57 21.23
CA GLU A 46 -55.87 -12.56 22.21
C GLU A 46 -54.47 -12.69 21.57
N MET A 47 -54.35 -13.38 20.43
CA MET A 47 -53.09 -13.57 19.71
C MET A 47 -52.88 -12.57 18.57
N ARG A 48 -53.87 -11.70 18.31
CA ARG A 48 -53.89 -10.81 17.15
C ARG A 48 -52.72 -9.83 17.14
N HIS A 49 -52.39 -9.23 18.28
CA HIS A 49 -51.26 -8.31 18.42
C HIS A 49 -49.92 -8.99 18.13
N ASP A 50 -49.68 -10.16 18.72
CA ASP A 50 -48.44 -10.91 18.55
C ASP A 50 -48.24 -11.44 17.13
N TRP A 51 -49.34 -11.87 16.50
CA TRP A 51 -49.36 -12.30 15.10
C TRP A 51 -49.11 -11.13 14.15
N LEU A 52 -49.79 -9.99 14.36
CA LEU A 52 -49.64 -8.79 13.54
C LEU A 52 -48.20 -8.25 13.61
N ALA A 53 -47.62 -8.18 14.81
CA ALA A 53 -46.23 -7.76 15.00
C ALA A 53 -45.24 -8.68 14.27
N ALA A 54 -45.45 -10.01 14.35
CA ALA A 54 -44.61 -10.98 13.66
C ALA A 54 -44.76 -10.86 12.13
N ARG A 55 -45.98 -10.64 11.63
CA ARG A 55 -46.27 -10.42 10.21
C ARG A 55 -45.60 -9.15 9.69
N ILE A 56 -45.72 -8.03 10.39
CA ILE A 56 -45.10 -6.75 10.01
C ILE A 56 -43.58 -6.90 9.92
N ARG A 57 -42.96 -7.52 10.93
CA ARG A 57 -41.51 -7.78 10.95
C ARG A 57 -41.07 -8.65 9.76
N LEU A 58 -41.74 -9.77 9.53
CA LEU A 58 -41.42 -10.67 8.42
C LEU A 58 -41.65 -10.00 7.05
N ALA A 59 -42.78 -9.32 6.85
CA ALA A 59 -43.07 -8.63 5.60
C ALA A 59 -42.05 -7.53 5.32
N SER A 60 -41.67 -6.75 6.34
CA SER A 60 -40.61 -5.74 6.21
C SER A 60 -39.26 -6.36 5.85
N SER A 61 -38.85 -7.42 6.54
CA SER A 61 -37.61 -8.16 6.24
C SER A 61 -37.63 -8.79 4.83
N ILE A 62 -38.77 -9.35 4.40
CA ILE A 62 -38.93 -9.92 3.05
C ILE A 62 -38.82 -8.82 1.99
N ALA A 63 -39.43 -7.66 2.20
CA ALA A 63 -39.34 -6.55 1.25
C ALA A 63 -37.89 -6.06 1.10
N THR A 64 -37.14 -5.96 2.19
CA THR A 64 -35.73 -5.55 2.17
C THR A 64 -34.83 -6.63 1.55
N VAL A 65 -34.83 -7.86 2.08
CA VAL A 65 -33.94 -8.94 1.60
C VAL A 65 -34.35 -9.39 0.20
N GLY A 66 -35.65 -9.43 -0.12
CA GLY A 66 -36.15 -9.80 -1.44
C GLY A 66 -35.80 -8.79 -2.54
N SER A 67 -35.57 -7.52 -2.19
CA SER A 67 -35.04 -6.52 -3.11
C SER A 67 -33.61 -6.85 -3.57
N GLU A 68 -32.84 -7.54 -2.73
CA GLU A 68 -31.47 -7.99 -3.01
C GLU A 68 -31.39 -9.30 -3.79
N THR A 69 -32.50 -10.04 -3.96
CA THR A 69 -32.48 -11.34 -4.65
C THR A 69 -33.28 -11.37 -5.95
N SER A 70 -34.37 -10.59 -6.04
CA SER A 70 -35.36 -10.82 -7.11
C SER A 70 -36.19 -9.60 -7.54
N GLY A 71 -36.41 -8.60 -6.68
CA GLY A 71 -37.35 -7.51 -6.96
C GLY A 71 -36.74 -6.15 -7.33
N GLY A 72 -35.44 -5.94 -7.06
CA GLY A 72 -34.84 -4.62 -7.10
C GLY A 72 -35.45 -3.64 -6.08
N VAL A 73 -34.89 -2.44 -6.00
CA VAL A 73 -35.29 -1.46 -4.96
C VAL A 73 -36.74 -0.99 -5.11
N ALA A 74 -37.27 -0.87 -6.33
CA ALA A 74 -38.66 -0.44 -6.54
C ALA A 74 -39.67 -1.42 -5.94
N SER A 75 -39.48 -2.73 -6.15
CA SER A 75 -40.33 -3.76 -5.53
C SER A 75 -40.18 -3.78 -4.01
N GLY A 76 -38.96 -3.59 -3.51
CA GLY A 76 -38.73 -3.47 -2.07
C GLY A 76 -39.51 -2.29 -1.46
N LEU A 77 -39.44 -1.10 -2.08
CA LEU A 77 -40.16 0.09 -1.61
C LEU A 77 -41.69 -0.11 -1.64
N ALA A 78 -42.23 -0.70 -2.71
CA ALA A 78 -43.66 -1.03 -2.79
C ALA A 78 -44.07 -2.02 -1.68
N GLY A 79 -43.26 -3.05 -1.42
CA GLY A 79 -43.50 -3.97 -0.31
C GLY A 79 -43.47 -3.29 1.05
N LEU A 80 -42.63 -2.27 1.26
CA LEU A 80 -42.64 -1.47 2.48
C LEU A 80 -43.87 -0.55 2.58
N ASP A 81 -44.42 -0.07 1.46
CA ASP A 81 -45.67 0.70 1.43
C ASP A 81 -46.86 -0.18 1.90
N ASP A 82 -46.89 -1.45 1.49
CA ASP A 82 -47.89 -2.42 1.99
C ASP A 82 -47.74 -2.65 3.50
N VAL A 83 -46.51 -2.77 4.00
CA VAL A 83 -46.24 -2.92 5.44
C VAL A 83 -46.68 -1.67 6.22
N ARG A 84 -46.54 -0.47 5.63
CA ARG A 84 -47.00 0.78 6.24
C ARG A 84 -48.51 0.80 6.47
N LEU A 85 -49.29 0.13 5.62
CA LEU A 85 -50.74 -0.01 5.82
C LEU A 85 -51.07 -0.92 7.01
N LEU A 86 -50.31 -2.01 7.18
CA LEU A 86 -50.49 -2.93 8.32
C LEU A 86 -50.21 -2.28 9.68
N LEU A 87 -49.30 -1.30 9.73
CA LEU A 87 -48.99 -0.55 10.95
C LEU A 87 -50.19 0.24 11.50
N LYS A 88 -51.18 0.59 10.68
CA LYS A 88 -52.38 1.33 11.13
C LYS A 88 -53.24 0.52 12.09
N ALA A 89 -53.07 -0.80 12.13
CA ALA A 89 -53.81 -1.72 13.00
C ALA A 89 -53.05 -2.06 14.30
N VAL A 90 -51.97 -1.33 14.63
CA VAL A 90 -51.18 -1.52 15.86
C VAL A 90 -51.57 -0.43 16.86
N ASP A 91 -52.29 -0.80 17.90
CA ASP A 91 -52.84 0.15 18.88
C ASP A 91 -51.89 0.42 20.07
N ASP A 92 -50.93 -0.48 20.34
CA ASP A 92 -49.90 -0.29 21.38
C ASP A 92 -48.86 0.76 20.92
N PRO A 93 -48.75 1.92 21.60
CA PRO A 93 -47.86 2.99 21.18
C PRO A 93 -46.37 2.61 21.18
N ARG A 94 -45.93 1.76 22.12
CA ARG A 94 -44.53 1.31 22.18
C ARG A 94 -44.24 0.38 21.01
N LEU A 95 -45.10 -0.61 20.79
CA LEU A 95 -44.95 -1.56 19.69
C LEU A 95 -45.04 -0.85 18.34
N TYR A 96 -45.94 0.13 18.21
CA TYR A 96 -46.02 0.98 17.03
C TYR A 96 -44.69 1.72 16.79
N ALA A 97 -44.11 2.35 17.81
CA ALA A 97 -42.83 3.04 17.70
C ALA A 97 -41.68 2.09 17.31
N GLU A 98 -41.61 0.89 17.90
CA GLU A 98 -40.62 -0.12 17.52
C GLU A 98 -40.73 -0.54 16.05
N LEU A 99 -41.94 -0.91 15.60
CA LEU A 99 -42.19 -1.39 14.25
C LEU A 99 -42.05 -0.28 13.21
N ARG A 100 -42.53 0.93 13.52
CA ARG A 100 -42.40 2.11 12.65
C ARG A 100 -40.94 2.54 12.51
N GLY A 101 -40.20 2.54 13.62
CA GLY A 101 -38.77 2.81 13.62
C GLY A 101 -38.01 1.84 12.71
N GLN A 102 -38.31 0.55 12.76
CA GLN A 102 -37.68 -0.43 11.88
C GLN A 102 -38.12 -0.28 10.41
N LEU A 103 -39.40 0.02 10.15
CA LEU A 103 -39.90 0.27 8.81
C LEU A 103 -39.17 1.45 8.15
N ASP A 104 -39.09 2.58 8.84
CA ASP A 104 -38.42 3.79 8.32
C ASP A 104 -36.91 3.53 8.11
N HIS A 105 -36.26 2.75 8.97
CA HIS A 105 -34.89 2.30 8.74
C HIS A 105 -34.74 1.53 7.41
N ASN A 106 -35.67 0.60 7.14
CA ASN A 106 -35.64 -0.21 5.92
C ASN A 106 -35.90 0.64 4.65
N TYR A 107 -36.76 1.67 4.73
CA TYR A 107 -36.89 2.66 3.64
C TYR A 107 -35.56 3.38 3.39
N GLY A 108 -34.94 3.88 4.47
CA GLY A 108 -33.64 4.53 4.41
C GLY A 108 -32.58 3.64 3.76
N LEU A 109 -32.48 2.36 4.16
CA LEU A 109 -31.56 1.39 3.58
C LEU A 109 -31.77 1.19 2.08
N LEU A 110 -33.02 1.00 1.63
CA LEU A 110 -33.34 0.80 0.22
C LEU A 110 -33.01 2.03 -0.64
N LEU A 111 -33.26 3.24 -0.13
CA LEU A 111 -32.89 4.49 -0.80
C LEU A 111 -31.37 4.68 -0.84
N MET A 112 -30.69 4.44 0.29
CA MET A 112 -29.24 4.51 0.39
C MET A 112 -28.57 3.49 -0.55
N ALA A 113 -29.15 2.31 -0.72
CA ALA A 113 -28.68 1.25 -1.60
C ALA A 113 -28.61 1.65 -3.08
N VAL A 114 -29.47 2.56 -3.55
CA VAL A 114 -29.43 3.13 -4.92
C VAL A 114 -28.78 4.51 -4.98
N GLY A 115 -28.19 4.97 -3.89
CA GLY A 115 -27.49 6.25 -3.80
C GLY A 115 -28.40 7.48 -3.70
N ARG A 116 -29.64 7.32 -3.22
CA ARG A 116 -30.56 8.42 -2.85
C ARG A 116 -30.32 8.82 -1.39
N ASN A 117 -29.09 9.24 -1.10
CA ASN A 117 -28.62 9.40 0.29
C ASN A 117 -29.33 10.57 1.01
N GLU A 118 -29.62 11.67 0.32
CA GLU A 118 -30.34 12.82 0.91
C GLU A 118 -31.72 12.39 1.43
N GLU A 119 -32.51 11.73 0.58
CA GLU A 119 -33.83 11.21 0.96
C GLU A 119 -33.74 10.16 2.06
N SER A 120 -32.71 9.30 2.04
CA SER A 120 -32.51 8.29 3.08
C SER A 120 -32.31 8.89 4.47
N THR A 121 -31.66 10.06 4.58
CA THR A 121 -31.41 10.68 5.89
C THR A 121 -32.69 11.09 6.61
N GLY A 122 -33.71 11.58 5.88
CA GLY A 122 -35.01 11.91 6.49
C GLY A 122 -35.72 10.68 7.07
N TYR A 123 -35.61 9.52 6.40
CA TYR A 123 -36.12 8.26 6.93
C TYR A 123 -35.33 7.76 8.15
N PHE A 124 -34.01 7.94 8.17
CA PHE A 124 -33.21 7.61 9.34
C PHE A 124 -33.50 8.52 10.53
N ASP A 125 -33.74 9.82 10.30
CA ASP A 125 -34.15 10.76 11.34
C ASP A 125 -35.51 10.35 11.95
N SER A 126 -36.49 10.02 11.09
CA SER A 126 -37.77 9.46 11.54
C SER A 126 -37.57 8.16 12.34
N SER A 127 -36.73 7.26 11.84
CA SER A 127 -36.45 5.98 12.49
C SER A 127 -35.85 6.16 13.90
N LEU A 128 -34.88 7.06 14.05
CA LEU A 128 -34.24 7.34 15.34
C LEU A 128 -35.23 7.96 16.33
N ALA A 129 -36.08 8.90 15.90
CA ALA A 129 -37.10 9.49 16.76
C ALA A 129 -38.07 8.43 17.32
N HIS A 130 -38.53 7.50 16.49
CA HIS A 130 -39.41 6.41 16.94
C HIS A 130 -38.66 5.41 17.85
N LYS A 131 -37.39 5.12 17.58
CA LYS A 131 -36.58 4.23 18.43
C LYS A 131 -36.25 4.86 19.79
N GLU A 132 -36.04 6.18 19.84
CA GLU A 132 -35.88 6.93 21.10
C GLU A 132 -37.16 6.92 21.93
N ALA A 133 -38.32 7.14 21.29
CA ALA A 133 -39.61 7.00 21.94
C ALA A 133 -39.80 5.59 22.52
N ALA A 134 -39.51 4.54 21.72
CA ALA A 134 -39.61 3.16 22.18
C ALA A 134 -38.66 2.86 23.35
N LEU A 135 -37.41 3.34 23.30
CA LEU A 135 -36.41 3.20 24.37
C LEU A 135 -36.88 3.88 25.67
N SER A 136 -37.46 5.08 25.58
CA SER A 136 -37.98 5.80 26.75
C SER A 136 -39.16 5.09 27.44
N MET A 137 -39.88 4.25 26.69
CA MET A 137 -41.03 3.46 27.18
C MET A 137 -40.64 2.03 27.57
N ALA A 138 -39.40 1.61 27.33
CA ALA A 138 -38.95 0.24 27.57
C ALA A 138 -38.58 0.02 29.05
N LYS A 139 -39.06 -1.09 29.62
CA LYS A 139 -38.65 -1.54 30.97
C LYS A 139 -37.21 -2.07 31.00
N ASP A 140 -36.77 -2.65 29.88
CA ASP A 140 -35.39 -3.10 29.65
C ASP A 140 -34.89 -2.48 28.34
N PRO A 141 -33.99 -1.48 28.40
CA PRO A 141 -33.47 -0.81 27.22
C PRO A 141 -32.60 -1.70 26.32
N SER A 142 -32.07 -2.82 26.85
CA SER A 142 -31.05 -3.62 26.16
C SER A 142 -31.53 -4.19 24.83
N ALA A 143 -32.78 -4.66 24.76
CA ALA A 143 -33.38 -5.25 23.57
C ALA A 143 -33.68 -4.22 22.45
N SER A 144 -33.79 -2.94 22.80
CA SER A 144 -34.11 -1.86 21.85
C SER A 144 -32.86 -1.05 21.44
N LEU A 145 -31.72 -1.28 22.11
CA LEU A 145 -30.49 -0.54 21.90
C LEU A 145 -29.80 -0.92 20.59
N ASP A 146 -29.73 -2.22 20.26
CA ASP A 146 -29.08 -2.71 19.04
C ASP A 146 -29.73 -2.16 17.75
N PRO A 147 -31.07 -2.16 17.58
CA PRO A 147 -31.72 -1.50 16.44
C PRO A 147 -31.46 0.02 16.37
N TYR A 148 -31.31 0.70 17.51
CA TYR A 148 -30.98 2.12 17.57
C TYR A 148 -29.56 2.37 17.06
N LEU A 149 -28.58 1.61 17.56
CA LEU A 149 -27.19 1.63 17.10
C LEU A 149 -27.08 1.37 15.60
N GLY A 150 -27.81 0.38 15.07
CA GLY A 150 -27.82 0.07 13.64
C GLY A 150 -28.30 1.24 12.78
N THR A 151 -29.29 2.00 13.25
CA THR A 151 -29.80 3.18 12.53
C THR A 151 -28.85 4.36 12.64
N LEU A 152 -28.29 4.60 13.82
CA LEU A 152 -27.31 5.66 14.02
C LEU A 152 -26.08 5.44 13.14
N THR A 153 -25.60 4.20 13.09
CA THR A 153 -24.48 3.78 12.22
C THR A 153 -24.78 3.99 10.74
N THR A 154 -25.97 3.58 10.30
CA THR A 154 -26.38 3.69 8.89
C THR A 154 -26.61 5.15 8.47
N ARG A 155 -27.16 5.99 9.35
CA ARG A 155 -27.26 7.44 9.11
C ARG A 155 -25.88 8.08 9.03
N GLY A 156 -24.96 7.66 9.91
CA GLY A 156 -23.56 8.05 9.84
C GLY A 156 -22.93 7.74 8.48
N LEU A 157 -23.13 6.54 7.94
CA LEU A 157 -22.71 6.16 6.57
C LEU A 157 -23.37 7.02 5.49
N ALA A 158 -24.66 7.32 5.61
CA ALA A 158 -25.36 8.19 4.68
C ALA A 158 -24.74 9.60 4.67
N TYR A 159 -24.46 10.17 5.85
CA TYR A 159 -23.74 11.44 5.96
C TYR A 159 -22.30 11.37 5.43
N THR A 160 -21.59 10.25 5.61
CA THR A 160 -20.27 10.01 4.98
C THR A 160 -20.37 10.07 3.45
N ARG A 161 -21.41 9.47 2.86
CA ARG A 161 -21.64 9.50 1.40
C ARG A 161 -22.03 10.89 0.90
N LEU A 162 -22.75 11.67 1.71
CA LEU A 162 -23.11 13.08 1.43
C LEU A 162 -21.95 14.05 1.67
N GLY A 163 -20.92 13.62 2.40
CA GLY A 163 -19.80 14.47 2.76
C GLY A 163 -20.01 15.37 3.98
N ASP A 164 -21.09 15.19 4.74
CA ASP A 164 -21.29 15.85 6.03
C ASP A 164 -20.46 15.15 7.11
N VAL A 165 -19.14 15.40 7.08
CA VAL A 165 -18.16 14.80 7.99
C VAL A 165 -18.53 15.04 9.46
N ARG A 166 -19.11 16.20 9.79
CA ARG A 166 -19.39 16.57 11.17
C ARG A 166 -20.55 15.73 11.73
N ARG A 167 -21.65 15.59 10.98
CA ARG A 167 -22.77 14.74 11.41
C ARG A 167 -22.40 13.27 11.38
N ALA A 168 -21.71 12.81 10.32
CA ALA A 168 -21.22 11.45 10.21
C ALA A 168 -20.35 11.05 11.42
N ARG A 169 -19.34 11.87 11.75
CA ARG A 169 -18.45 11.60 12.89
C ARG A 169 -19.21 11.54 14.20
N ARG A 170 -20.15 12.46 14.42
CA ARG A 170 -20.95 12.50 15.64
C ARG A 170 -21.76 11.22 15.81
N ASP A 171 -22.49 10.80 14.79
CA ASP A 171 -23.33 9.60 14.84
C ASP A 171 -22.47 8.36 15.09
N LEU A 172 -21.37 8.20 14.34
CA LEU A 172 -20.51 7.02 14.43
C LEU A 172 -19.75 6.93 15.76
N VAL A 173 -19.19 8.04 16.25
CA VAL A 173 -18.52 8.08 17.57
C VAL A 173 -19.53 7.82 18.68
N SER A 174 -20.70 8.46 18.64
CA SER A 174 -21.74 8.26 19.66
C SER A 174 -22.23 6.80 19.68
N ALA A 175 -22.34 6.16 18.52
CA ALA A 175 -22.71 4.76 18.40
C ALA A 175 -21.65 3.82 19.00
N VAL A 176 -20.35 4.07 18.77
CA VAL A 176 -19.26 3.31 19.41
C VAL A 176 -19.32 3.47 20.93
N GLU A 177 -19.36 4.71 21.42
CA GLU A 177 -19.41 5.01 22.87
C GLU A 177 -20.63 4.38 23.56
N LEU A 178 -21.78 4.35 22.87
CA LEU A 178 -23.00 3.75 23.39
C LEU A 178 -22.92 2.22 23.39
N ALA A 179 -22.36 1.61 22.35
CA ALA A 179 -22.15 0.15 22.32
C ALA A 179 -21.18 -0.29 23.42
N GLU A 180 -20.06 0.42 23.62
CA GLU A 180 -19.04 0.10 24.62
C GLU A 180 -19.55 0.24 26.05
N ARG A 181 -20.22 1.36 26.37
CA ARG A 181 -20.80 1.59 27.71
C ARG A 181 -21.82 0.53 28.12
N ASN A 182 -22.44 -0.14 27.15
CA ASN A 182 -23.43 -1.19 27.37
C ASN A 182 -22.86 -2.61 27.15
N GLY A 183 -21.54 -2.77 27.01
CA GLY A 183 -20.90 -4.09 26.86
C GLY A 183 -21.18 -4.79 25.52
N LEU A 184 -21.72 -4.08 24.52
CA LEU A 184 -22.07 -4.61 23.20
C LEU A 184 -20.84 -4.64 22.28
N ARG A 185 -19.89 -5.55 22.57
CA ARG A 185 -18.59 -5.61 21.89
C ARG A 185 -18.70 -5.87 20.38
N ALA A 186 -19.56 -6.79 19.96
CA ALA A 186 -19.76 -7.11 18.55
C ALA A 186 -20.28 -5.88 17.77
N GLN A 187 -21.28 -5.18 18.32
CA GLN A 187 -21.84 -3.97 17.75
C GLN A 187 -20.80 -2.84 17.69
N ALA A 188 -19.95 -2.71 18.71
CA ALA A 188 -18.88 -1.73 18.70
C ALA A 188 -17.88 -1.98 17.54
N ALA A 189 -17.62 -3.23 17.17
CA ALA A 189 -16.85 -3.58 15.98
C ALA A 189 -17.60 -3.23 14.69
N ASP A 190 -18.90 -3.55 14.62
CA ASP A 190 -19.74 -3.23 13.46
C ASP A 190 -19.79 -1.73 13.14
N VAL A 191 -19.74 -0.87 14.17
CA VAL A 191 -19.76 0.60 14.06
C VAL A 191 -18.37 1.18 13.77
N ARG A 192 -17.30 0.61 14.33
CA ARG A 192 -15.92 1.03 14.08
C ARG A 192 -15.55 0.97 12.60
N ARG A 193 -16.00 -0.07 11.90
CA ARG A 193 -15.77 -0.24 10.46
C ARG A 193 -16.27 0.97 9.64
N PRO A 194 -17.55 1.38 9.71
CA PRO A 194 -18.05 2.65 9.13
C PRO A 194 -17.32 3.92 9.55
N LEU A 195 -16.83 3.99 10.80
CA LEU A 195 -15.98 5.10 11.24
C LEU A 195 -14.64 5.10 10.49
N GLY A 196 -14.06 3.92 10.22
CA GLY A 196 -12.91 3.75 9.35
C GLY A 196 -13.18 4.25 7.93
N THR A 197 -14.35 3.92 7.37
CA THR A 197 -14.78 4.43 6.06
C THR A 197 -14.89 5.96 6.05
N LEU A 198 -15.34 6.58 7.14
CA LEU A 198 -15.33 8.04 7.29
C LEU A 198 -13.90 8.61 7.35
N GLU A 199 -13.01 8.02 8.14
CA GLU A 199 -11.59 8.44 8.23
C GLU A 199 -10.92 8.39 6.87
N LEU A 200 -11.15 7.31 6.12
CA LEU A 200 -10.61 7.15 4.77
C LEU A 200 -11.10 8.27 3.83
N ARG A 201 -12.39 8.60 3.91
CA ARG A 201 -13.02 9.66 3.09
C ARG A 201 -12.51 11.06 3.40
N VAL A 202 -12.01 11.31 4.61
CA VAL A 202 -11.36 12.59 4.97
C VAL A 202 -9.85 12.56 4.73
N GLY A 203 -9.31 11.47 4.19
CA GLY A 203 -7.90 11.30 3.85
C GLY A 203 -7.02 10.87 5.03
N ASN A 204 -7.61 10.34 6.11
CA ASN A 204 -6.88 9.82 7.26
C ASN A 204 -6.72 8.29 7.12
N VAL A 205 -5.90 7.88 6.15
CA VAL A 205 -5.67 6.47 5.82
C VAL A 205 -5.16 5.67 7.03
N PRO A 206 -4.18 6.15 7.83
CA PRO A 206 -3.70 5.39 8.99
C PRO A 206 -4.79 5.15 10.04
N ALA A 207 -5.66 6.14 10.32
CA ALA A 207 -6.77 5.94 11.25
C ALA A 207 -7.83 4.97 10.72
N ALA A 208 -8.11 5.00 9.42
CA ALA A 208 -9.00 4.02 8.80
C ALA A 208 -8.47 2.59 8.98
N LEU A 209 -7.19 2.36 8.69
CA LEU A 209 -6.55 1.05 8.86
C LEU A 209 -6.58 0.58 10.33
N ARG A 210 -6.35 1.47 11.31
CA ARG A 210 -6.51 1.12 12.75
C ARG A 210 -7.92 0.65 13.08
N LEU A 211 -8.93 1.40 12.65
CA LEU A 211 -10.33 1.09 12.95
C LEU A 211 -10.77 -0.24 12.32
N TYR A 212 -10.27 -0.56 11.13
CA TYR A 212 -10.51 -1.86 10.51
C TYR A 212 -9.82 -2.99 11.29
N GLU A 213 -8.57 -2.80 11.70
CA GLU A 213 -7.82 -3.79 12.48
C GLU A 213 -8.48 -4.03 13.85
N GLU A 214 -8.87 -2.96 14.55
CA GLU A 214 -9.62 -3.06 15.80
C GLU A 214 -10.92 -3.84 15.66
N SER A 215 -11.65 -3.60 14.58
CA SER A 215 -12.90 -4.34 14.30
C SER A 215 -12.61 -5.82 14.11
N GLU A 216 -11.60 -6.17 13.30
CA GLU A 216 -11.20 -7.56 13.08
C GLU A 216 -10.77 -8.26 14.37
N ARG A 217 -9.99 -7.57 15.20
CA ARG A 217 -9.55 -8.08 16.50
C ARG A 217 -10.72 -8.44 17.40
N ILE A 218 -11.73 -7.57 17.46
CA ILE A 218 -12.93 -7.81 18.25
C ILE A 218 -13.68 -9.03 17.72
N TYR A 219 -13.90 -9.16 16.40
CA TYR A 219 -14.57 -10.34 15.84
C TYR A 219 -13.82 -11.63 16.20
N ARG A 220 -12.49 -11.66 16.05
CA ARG A 220 -11.67 -12.82 16.42
C ARG A 220 -11.76 -13.15 17.90
N SER A 221 -11.71 -12.14 18.78
CA SER A 221 -11.82 -12.34 20.24
C SER A 221 -13.18 -12.90 20.69
N LEU A 222 -14.21 -12.73 19.84
CA LEU A 222 -15.56 -13.25 20.06
C LEU A 222 -15.82 -14.54 19.26
N GLU A 223 -14.80 -15.10 18.60
CA GLU A 223 -14.91 -16.26 17.71
C GLU A 223 -15.94 -16.09 16.58
N LEU A 224 -16.14 -14.85 16.14
CA LEU A 224 -17.05 -14.48 15.06
C LEU A 224 -16.32 -14.49 13.70
N ALA A 225 -17.06 -14.86 12.66
CA ALA A 225 -16.57 -14.78 11.29
C ALA A 225 -16.30 -13.31 10.88
N ILE A 226 -15.15 -13.05 10.26
CA ILE A 226 -14.79 -11.71 9.79
C ILE A 226 -15.65 -11.35 8.58
N PRO A 227 -16.38 -10.21 8.60
CA PRO A 227 -17.22 -9.82 7.48
C PRO A 227 -16.41 -9.56 6.19
N PRO A 228 -16.82 -10.09 5.02
CA PRO A 228 -16.15 -9.82 3.74
C PRO A 228 -16.02 -8.33 3.42
N LEU A 229 -17.01 -7.52 3.84
CA LEU A 229 -17.00 -6.06 3.66
C LEU A 229 -15.80 -5.40 4.35
N LEU A 230 -15.38 -5.88 5.53
CA LEU A 230 -14.24 -5.30 6.24
C LEU A 230 -12.94 -5.47 5.43
N ARG A 231 -12.76 -6.64 4.82
CA ARG A 231 -11.59 -6.94 3.97
C ARG A 231 -11.58 -6.07 2.71
N TRP A 232 -12.76 -5.87 2.11
CA TRP A 232 -12.92 -4.95 0.98
C TRP A 232 -12.56 -3.50 1.37
N GLU A 233 -13.15 -2.93 2.42
CA GLU A 233 -12.90 -1.54 2.82
C GLU A 233 -11.43 -1.29 3.19
N ARG A 234 -10.74 -2.31 3.69
CA ARG A 234 -9.30 -2.27 3.90
C ARG A 234 -8.50 -2.24 2.59
N ALA A 235 -8.89 -3.03 1.59
CA ALA A 235 -8.26 -2.96 0.28
C ALA A 235 -8.44 -1.57 -0.37
N GLU A 236 -9.57 -0.91 -0.15
CA GLU A 236 -9.78 0.49 -0.58
C GLU A 236 -8.81 1.47 0.12
N ALA A 237 -8.56 1.28 1.42
CA ALA A 237 -7.58 2.09 2.15
C ALA A 237 -6.15 1.90 1.61
N LEU A 238 -5.77 0.66 1.29
CA LEU A 238 -4.47 0.34 0.69
C LEU A 238 -4.30 0.96 -0.70
N LEU A 239 -5.31 0.87 -1.56
CA LEU A 239 -5.30 1.53 -2.86
C LEU A 239 -5.18 3.06 -2.72
N THR A 240 -5.85 3.65 -1.73
CA THR A 240 -5.73 5.08 -1.45
C THR A 240 -4.30 5.46 -1.05
N ALA A 241 -3.60 4.59 -0.31
CA ALA A 241 -2.18 4.75 0.01
C ALA A 241 -1.23 4.41 -1.15
N GLY A 242 -1.72 3.89 -2.28
CA GLY A 242 -0.91 3.46 -3.41
C GLY A 242 -0.29 2.07 -3.25
N LEU A 243 -0.72 1.29 -2.24
CA LEU A 243 -0.35 -0.11 -2.01
C LEU A 243 -1.26 -1.04 -2.83
N ALA A 244 -1.13 -0.94 -4.16
CA ALA A 244 -2.03 -1.60 -5.10
C ALA A 244 -1.80 -3.11 -5.20
N GLU A 245 -0.57 -3.58 -5.01
CA GLU A 245 -0.25 -5.00 -5.07
C GLU A 245 -0.77 -5.72 -3.83
N GLU A 246 -0.55 -5.15 -2.65
CA GLU A 246 -1.03 -5.64 -1.37
C GLU A 246 -2.57 -5.69 -1.35
N ALA A 247 -3.21 -4.64 -1.88
CA ALA A 247 -4.66 -4.64 -2.07
C ALA A 247 -5.11 -5.75 -3.03
N GLY A 248 -4.38 -5.97 -4.14
CA GLY A 248 -4.67 -7.01 -5.12
C GLY A 248 -4.60 -8.41 -4.50
N ALA A 249 -3.53 -8.72 -3.77
CA ALA A 249 -3.34 -9.99 -3.09
C ALA A 249 -4.46 -10.28 -2.07
N HIS A 250 -4.81 -9.28 -1.24
CA HIS A 250 -5.91 -9.41 -0.29
C HIS A 250 -7.27 -9.66 -0.97
N LEU A 251 -7.49 -9.08 -2.15
CA LEU A 251 -8.73 -9.30 -2.91
C LEU A 251 -8.76 -10.67 -3.59
N ASP A 252 -7.61 -11.17 -4.05
CA ASP A 252 -7.48 -12.50 -4.67
C ASP A 252 -7.73 -13.64 -3.66
N GLU A 253 -7.44 -13.43 -2.37
CA GLU A 253 -7.76 -14.40 -1.31
C GLU A 253 -9.28 -14.55 -1.08
N ILE A 254 -10.05 -13.46 -1.23
CA ILE A 254 -11.49 -13.48 -0.91
C ILE A 254 -12.37 -13.85 -2.10
N LEU A 255 -11.91 -13.57 -3.32
CA LEU A 255 -12.68 -13.79 -4.55
C LEU A 255 -13.17 -15.24 -4.71
N PRO A 256 -12.34 -16.29 -4.51
CA PRO A 256 -12.78 -17.68 -4.65
C PRO A 256 -13.92 -18.03 -3.68
N VAL A 257 -13.78 -17.65 -2.41
CA VAL A 257 -14.78 -17.90 -1.36
C VAL A 257 -16.11 -17.24 -1.71
N MET A 258 -16.07 -16.00 -2.21
CA MET A 258 -17.27 -15.27 -2.62
C MET A 258 -17.93 -15.84 -3.87
N LEU A 259 -17.16 -16.39 -4.80
CA LEU A 259 -17.65 -17.02 -6.03
C LEU A 259 -18.35 -18.36 -5.74
N GLU A 260 -17.78 -19.19 -4.86
CA GLU A 260 -18.33 -20.49 -4.47
C GLU A 260 -19.70 -20.38 -3.81
N GLN A 261 -19.90 -19.36 -2.97
CA GLN A 261 -21.13 -19.20 -2.19
C GLN A 261 -22.36 -18.77 -3.02
N ARG A 262 -22.21 -18.43 -4.32
CA ARG A 262 -23.27 -18.11 -5.32
C ARG A 262 -24.37 -17.11 -4.87
N SER A 263 -24.24 -16.48 -3.71
CA SER A 263 -25.24 -15.63 -3.06
C SER A 263 -24.78 -14.17 -2.90
N ILE A 264 -23.47 -13.89 -2.99
CA ILE A 264 -22.91 -12.55 -2.83
C ILE A 264 -22.85 -11.83 -4.18
N THR A 265 -23.95 -11.22 -4.61
CA THR A 265 -24.02 -10.61 -5.95
C THR A 265 -23.77 -9.11 -5.96
N ARG A 266 -23.99 -8.38 -4.87
CA ARG A 266 -23.69 -6.94 -4.78
C ARG A 266 -22.25 -6.68 -4.36
N ASP A 267 -21.83 -7.26 -3.25
CA ASP A 267 -20.50 -7.00 -2.68
C ASP A 267 -19.38 -7.57 -3.54
N LEU A 268 -19.62 -8.70 -4.22
CA LEU A 268 -18.69 -9.24 -5.22
C LEU A 268 -18.44 -8.24 -6.36
N GLY A 269 -19.45 -7.46 -6.76
CA GLY A 269 -19.26 -6.41 -7.77
C GLY A 269 -18.40 -5.26 -7.25
N GLY A 270 -18.43 -4.99 -5.94
CA GLY A 270 -17.50 -4.10 -5.26
C GLY A 270 -16.08 -4.66 -5.26
N VAL A 271 -15.89 -5.89 -4.81
CA VAL A 271 -14.58 -6.56 -4.78
C VAL A 271 -13.94 -6.63 -6.16
N GLU A 272 -14.69 -7.04 -7.20
CA GLU A 272 -14.24 -7.06 -8.60
C GLU A 272 -13.82 -5.64 -9.06
N LEU A 273 -14.53 -4.59 -8.66
CA LEU A 273 -14.18 -3.20 -9.00
C LEU A 273 -12.84 -2.76 -8.37
N PHE A 274 -12.63 -3.06 -7.09
CA PHE A 274 -11.36 -2.71 -6.43
C PHE A 274 -10.20 -3.56 -6.93
N ARG A 275 -10.46 -4.82 -7.32
CA ARG A 275 -9.43 -5.66 -7.95
C ARG A 275 -9.04 -5.14 -9.33
N ALA A 276 -10.01 -4.62 -10.09
CA ALA A 276 -9.75 -3.92 -11.35
C ALA A 276 -8.93 -2.63 -11.14
N THR A 277 -9.19 -1.91 -10.05
CA THR A 277 -8.45 -0.69 -9.69
C THR A 277 -7.01 -1.00 -9.30
N ALA A 278 -6.80 -2.06 -8.49
CA ALA A 278 -5.48 -2.58 -8.16
C ALA A 278 -4.68 -2.95 -9.43
N ALA A 279 -5.28 -3.74 -10.33
CA ALA A 279 -4.66 -4.12 -11.60
C ALA A 279 -4.28 -2.92 -12.47
N LEU A 280 -5.15 -1.90 -12.55
CA LEU A 280 -4.85 -0.67 -13.29
C LEU A 280 -3.64 0.07 -12.71
N MET A 281 -3.56 0.14 -11.38
CA MET A 281 -2.49 0.80 -10.64
C MET A 281 -1.14 0.07 -10.79
N THR A 282 -1.16 -1.26 -10.96
CA THR A 282 0.02 -2.10 -11.21
C THR A 282 0.34 -2.28 -12.71
N ASP A 283 -0.33 -1.54 -13.60
CA ASP A 283 -0.17 -1.59 -15.06
C ASP A 283 -0.59 -2.93 -15.72
N ASP A 284 -1.38 -3.77 -15.04
CA ASP A 284 -2.01 -4.95 -15.62
C ASP A 284 -3.36 -4.57 -16.27
N LEU A 285 -3.25 -4.02 -17.48
CA LEU A 285 -4.40 -3.46 -18.20
C LEU A 285 -5.42 -4.52 -18.63
N GLU A 286 -4.99 -5.75 -18.90
CA GLU A 286 -5.88 -6.84 -19.28
C GLU A 286 -6.73 -7.30 -18.10
N LEU A 287 -6.09 -7.52 -16.94
CA LEU A 287 -6.80 -7.91 -15.74
C LEU A 287 -7.74 -6.79 -15.25
N ALA A 288 -7.30 -5.53 -15.36
CA ALA A 288 -8.14 -4.36 -15.08
C ALA A 288 -9.41 -4.35 -15.94
N ARG A 289 -9.29 -4.59 -17.26
CA ARG A 289 -10.44 -4.66 -18.17
C ARG A 289 -11.39 -5.80 -17.81
N THR A 290 -10.84 -6.98 -17.54
CA THR A 290 -11.61 -8.19 -17.23
C THR A 290 -12.48 -7.98 -15.99
N TYR A 291 -11.87 -7.55 -14.88
CA TYR A 291 -12.60 -7.31 -13.64
C TYR A 291 -13.52 -6.09 -13.71
N ALA A 292 -13.14 -5.02 -14.41
CA ALA A 292 -14.02 -3.87 -14.63
C ALA A 292 -15.28 -4.25 -15.43
N ALA A 293 -15.14 -5.10 -16.45
CA ALA A 293 -16.28 -5.61 -17.21
C ALA A 293 -17.18 -6.52 -16.36
N SER A 294 -16.58 -7.40 -15.54
CA SER A 294 -17.34 -8.26 -14.61
C SER A 294 -18.13 -7.42 -13.60
N ALA A 295 -17.45 -6.50 -12.90
CA ALA A 295 -18.04 -5.59 -11.94
C ALA A 295 -19.17 -4.77 -12.56
N ARG A 296 -18.98 -4.23 -13.77
CA ARG A 296 -20.01 -3.47 -14.49
C ARG A 296 -21.25 -4.31 -14.79
N ARG A 297 -21.09 -5.52 -15.35
CA ARG A 297 -22.22 -6.42 -15.66
C ARG A 297 -23.02 -6.77 -14.41
N ARG A 298 -22.31 -7.05 -13.31
CA ARG A 298 -22.92 -7.43 -12.05
C ARG A 298 -23.68 -6.27 -11.42
N THR A 299 -23.03 -5.11 -11.31
CA THR A 299 -23.62 -3.91 -10.67
C THR A 299 -24.77 -3.30 -11.47
N LEU A 300 -24.79 -3.45 -12.80
CA LEU A 300 -25.90 -3.03 -13.66
C LEU A 300 -27.20 -3.75 -13.31
N ARG A 301 -27.14 -5.06 -13.01
CA ARG A 301 -28.30 -5.87 -12.60
C ARG A 301 -28.99 -5.31 -11.34
N TRP A 302 -28.24 -4.61 -10.48
CA TRP A 302 -28.70 -4.13 -9.18
C TRP A 302 -29.06 -2.64 -9.16
N GLY A 303 -28.91 -1.93 -10.29
CA GLY A 303 -29.23 -0.50 -10.38
C GLY A 303 -28.28 0.42 -9.60
N CYS A 304 -27.11 -0.05 -9.15
CA CYS A 304 -26.10 0.81 -8.52
C CYS A 304 -25.39 1.67 -9.59
N GLN A 305 -25.94 2.84 -9.90
CA GLN A 305 -25.37 3.71 -10.92
C GLN A 305 -23.94 4.19 -10.61
N THR A 306 -23.61 4.40 -9.32
CA THR A 306 -22.25 4.79 -8.90
C THR A 306 -21.24 3.68 -9.18
N CYS A 307 -21.59 2.44 -8.84
CA CYS A 307 -20.75 1.27 -9.04
C CYS A 307 -20.51 1.03 -10.55
N VAL A 308 -21.57 1.13 -11.36
CA VAL A 308 -21.48 1.03 -12.83
C VAL A 308 -20.59 2.12 -13.41
N ALA A 309 -20.71 3.35 -12.92
CA ALA A 309 -19.88 4.47 -13.35
C ALA A 309 -18.40 4.25 -13.01
N ASN A 310 -18.08 3.86 -11.78
CA ASN A 310 -16.70 3.57 -11.36
C ASN A 310 -16.09 2.43 -12.19
N ALA A 311 -16.81 1.32 -12.38
CA ALA A 311 -16.34 0.20 -13.21
C ALA A 311 -16.13 0.61 -14.68
N THR A 312 -17.00 1.47 -15.20
CA THR A 312 -16.85 2.03 -16.56
C THR A 312 -15.60 2.90 -16.66
N ILE A 313 -15.33 3.73 -15.65
CA ILE A 313 -14.15 4.61 -15.62
C ILE A 313 -12.87 3.79 -15.55
N VAL A 314 -12.78 2.75 -14.72
CA VAL A 314 -11.60 1.89 -14.63
C VAL A 314 -11.31 1.22 -15.99
N GLY A 315 -12.34 0.66 -16.65
CA GLY A 315 -12.18 0.12 -18.00
C GLY A 315 -11.75 1.16 -19.03
N LEU A 316 -12.32 2.38 -18.98
CA LEU A 316 -11.90 3.48 -19.86
C LEU A 316 -10.46 3.94 -19.57
N ARG A 317 -10.02 3.96 -18.30
CA ARG A 317 -8.63 4.28 -17.93
C ARG A 317 -7.67 3.28 -18.56
N ALA A 318 -7.97 1.98 -18.48
CA ALA A 318 -7.16 0.94 -19.09
C ALA A 318 -7.07 1.12 -20.63
N ASP A 319 -8.20 1.34 -21.30
CA ASP A 319 -8.24 1.59 -22.75
C ASP A 319 -7.45 2.84 -23.15
N VAL A 320 -7.55 3.93 -22.38
CA VAL A 320 -6.81 5.18 -22.64
C VAL A 320 -5.32 5.02 -22.40
N GLN A 321 -4.92 4.34 -21.32
CA GLN A 321 -3.52 4.10 -20.98
C GLN A 321 -2.83 3.27 -22.07
N GLU A 322 -3.49 2.21 -22.56
CA GLU A 322 -3.00 1.42 -23.69
C GLU A 322 -2.86 2.26 -24.96
N ALA A 323 -3.90 3.01 -25.33
CA ALA A 323 -3.89 3.85 -26.53
C ALA A 323 -2.81 4.95 -26.49
N LEU A 324 -2.54 5.54 -25.32
CA LEU A 324 -1.49 6.55 -25.14
C LEU A 324 -0.08 5.93 -25.19
N ARG A 325 0.06 4.67 -24.76
CA ARG A 325 1.32 3.92 -24.75
C ARG A 325 1.70 3.42 -26.15
N THR A 326 0.78 2.76 -26.87
CA THR A 326 1.02 2.22 -28.21
C THR A 326 0.94 3.29 -29.30
N ASN A 327 0.40 4.46 -28.95
CA ASN A 327 0.05 5.52 -29.90
C ASN A 327 -1.00 5.08 -30.94
N GLU A 328 -1.66 3.95 -30.72
CA GLU A 328 -2.77 3.44 -31.53
C GLU A 328 -4.09 3.81 -30.86
N ILE A 329 -4.75 4.86 -31.36
CA ILE A 329 -5.95 5.39 -30.72
C ILE A 329 -7.20 4.85 -31.42
N PRO A 330 -8.03 4.04 -30.75
CA PRO A 330 -9.29 3.60 -31.33
C PRO A 330 -10.17 4.81 -31.71
N PRO A 331 -10.78 4.84 -32.91
CA PRO A 331 -11.53 6.00 -33.40
C PRO A 331 -12.70 6.36 -32.48
N THR A 332 -13.30 5.35 -31.84
CA THR A 332 -14.45 5.49 -30.95
C THR A 332 -14.09 5.83 -29.49
N LEU A 333 -12.82 5.88 -29.11
CA LEU A 333 -12.43 6.00 -27.70
C LEU A 333 -12.92 7.31 -27.07
N THR A 334 -12.73 8.45 -27.74
CA THR A 334 -13.26 9.75 -27.29
C THR A 334 -14.78 9.71 -27.17
N SER A 335 -15.49 9.19 -28.17
CA SER A 335 -16.96 9.19 -28.17
C SER A 335 -17.51 8.22 -27.12
N ARG A 336 -16.85 7.09 -26.84
CA ARG A 336 -17.17 6.21 -25.71
C ARG A 336 -17.01 6.93 -24.38
N ALA A 337 -15.89 7.62 -24.14
CA ALA A 337 -15.65 8.37 -22.91
C ALA A 337 -16.68 9.50 -22.71
N LEU A 338 -16.99 10.27 -23.76
CA LEU A 338 -17.99 11.34 -23.70
C LEU A 338 -19.42 10.80 -23.53
N ARG A 339 -19.78 9.70 -24.19
CA ARG A 339 -21.09 9.03 -23.98
C ARG A 339 -21.22 8.55 -22.54
N ALA A 340 -20.18 7.96 -21.97
CA ALA A 340 -20.17 7.57 -20.57
C ALA A 340 -20.36 8.78 -19.65
N ALA A 341 -19.62 9.87 -19.87
CA ALA A 341 -19.76 11.10 -19.09
C ALA A 341 -21.15 11.74 -19.18
N ASN A 342 -21.77 11.73 -20.37
CA ASN A 342 -23.09 12.33 -20.59
C ASN A 342 -24.24 11.44 -20.08
N GLY A 343 -24.02 10.13 -19.97
CA GLY A 343 -24.99 9.19 -19.39
C GLY A 343 -25.01 9.15 -17.86
N MET A 344 -24.12 9.88 -17.19
CA MET A 344 -24.04 9.94 -15.72
C MET A 344 -24.92 11.08 -15.18
N PRO A 345 -25.94 10.79 -14.34
CA PRO A 345 -26.83 11.83 -13.81
C PRO A 345 -26.12 12.79 -12.87
N MET A 346 -26.33 14.09 -13.13
CA MET A 346 -25.80 15.22 -12.36
C MET A 346 -26.89 15.73 -11.38
N PRO A 347 -26.51 16.29 -10.21
CA PRO A 347 -25.14 16.48 -9.71
C PRO A 347 -24.49 15.23 -9.11
N ARG A 348 -25.25 14.13 -8.97
CA ARG A 348 -24.84 12.96 -8.18
C ARG A 348 -23.54 12.28 -8.62
N LEU A 349 -23.30 12.15 -9.93
CA LEU A 349 -22.11 11.50 -10.49
C LEU A 349 -21.17 12.50 -11.15
N ALA A 350 -21.08 13.72 -10.61
CA ALA A 350 -20.24 14.79 -11.14
C ALA A 350 -18.77 14.42 -11.27
N ASP A 351 -18.20 13.81 -10.23
CA ASP A 351 -16.80 13.42 -10.21
C ASP A 351 -16.52 12.32 -11.25
N GLN A 352 -17.38 11.31 -11.33
CA GLN A 352 -17.28 10.24 -12.33
C GLN A 352 -17.38 10.78 -13.77
N ALA A 353 -18.35 11.66 -14.02
CA ALA A 353 -18.53 12.27 -15.33
C ALA A 353 -17.32 13.13 -15.71
N ALA A 354 -16.74 13.85 -14.75
CA ALA A 354 -15.53 14.63 -14.92
C ALA A 354 -14.29 13.76 -15.17
N LEU A 355 -14.12 12.63 -14.48
CA LEU A 355 -13.05 11.65 -14.76
C LEU A 355 -13.14 11.14 -16.21
N ALA A 356 -14.34 10.74 -16.66
CA ALA A 356 -14.54 10.32 -18.05
C ALA A 356 -14.28 11.45 -19.07
N ARG A 357 -14.60 12.71 -18.75
CA ARG A 357 -14.24 13.87 -19.58
C ARG A 357 -12.72 14.12 -19.61
N MET A 358 -12.03 13.98 -18.47
CA MET A 358 -10.57 14.11 -18.42
C MET A 358 -9.90 13.05 -19.29
N LEU A 359 -10.39 11.82 -19.27
CA LEU A 359 -9.93 10.77 -20.20
C LEU A 359 -10.11 11.16 -21.67
N ALA A 360 -11.27 11.75 -22.02
CA ALA A 360 -11.49 12.27 -23.37
C ALA A 360 -10.53 13.43 -23.71
N VAL A 361 -10.23 14.34 -22.76
CA VAL A 361 -9.24 15.42 -22.93
C VAL A 361 -7.88 14.85 -23.33
N ARG A 362 -7.38 13.84 -22.60
CA ARG A 362 -6.07 13.23 -22.90
C ARG A 362 -6.01 12.63 -24.30
N VAL A 363 -7.07 11.92 -24.69
CA VAL A 363 -7.19 11.33 -26.04
C VAL A 363 -7.24 12.41 -27.12
N GLU A 364 -7.99 13.49 -26.93
CA GLU A 364 -8.08 14.60 -27.89
C GLU A 364 -6.76 15.37 -28.01
N LEU A 365 -6.03 15.55 -26.91
CA LEU A 365 -4.68 16.11 -26.93
C LEU A 365 -3.73 15.25 -27.76
N ARG A 366 -3.77 13.92 -27.57
CA ARG A 366 -2.96 12.99 -28.37
C ARG A 366 -3.32 13.00 -29.85
N LYS A 367 -4.61 13.21 -30.20
CA LYS A 367 -5.07 13.43 -31.58
C LYS A 367 -4.71 14.81 -32.15
N GLY A 368 -4.03 15.67 -31.39
CA GLY A 368 -3.69 17.03 -31.81
C GLY A 368 -4.85 18.03 -31.77
N LYS A 369 -6.02 17.65 -31.24
CA LYS A 369 -7.24 18.46 -31.22
C LYS A 369 -7.30 19.39 -30.00
N ARG A 370 -6.34 20.32 -29.93
CA ARG A 370 -6.08 21.21 -28.78
C ARG A 370 -7.29 22.06 -28.36
N LYS A 371 -7.97 22.71 -29.32
CA LYS A 371 -9.17 23.54 -29.04
C LYS A 371 -10.28 22.74 -28.34
N ARG A 372 -10.58 21.55 -28.87
CA ARG A 372 -11.59 20.66 -28.30
C ARG A 372 -11.19 20.15 -26.91
N ALA A 373 -9.92 19.85 -26.70
CA ALA A 373 -9.41 19.47 -25.38
C ALA A 373 -9.58 20.61 -24.35
N ALA A 374 -9.26 21.86 -24.74
CA ALA A 374 -9.45 23.03 -23.87
C ALA A 374 -10.93 23.27 -23.51
N GLU A 375 -11.83 23.17 -24.49
CA GLU A 375 -13.29 23.28 -24.27
C GLU A 375 -13.82 22.21 -23.31
N LEU A 376 -13.36 20.95 -23.47
CA LEU A 376 -13.73 19.87 -22.56
C LEU A 376 -13.19 20.09 -21.15
N LEU A 377 -11.95 20.56 -21.03
CA LEU A 377 -11.29 20.83 -19.76
C LEU A 377 -11.95 21.99 -18.99
N ALA A 378 -12.41 23.03 -19.70
CA ALA A 378 -13.13 24.15 -19.10
C ALA A 378 -14.46 23.75 -18.44
N ARG A 379 -15.08 22.65 -18.89
CA ARG A 379 -16.34 22.11 -18.34
C ARG A 379 -16.13 21.21 -17.11
N ILE A 380 -14.88 20.95 -16.72
CA ILE A 380 -14.56 20.10 -15.57
C ILE A 380 -14.62 20.95 -14.29
N PRO A 381 -15.43 20.55 -13.29
CA PRO A 381 -15.58 21.32 -12.06
C PRO A 381 -14.25 21.42 -11.29
N GLN A 382 -14.17 22.40 -10.39
CA GLN A 382 -13.05 22.49 -9.47
C GLN A 382 -13.17 21.40 -8.40
N PRO A 383 -12.05 20.80 -7.95
CA PRO A 383 -12.08 19.82 -6.88
C PRO A 383 -12.56 20.47 -5.57
N GLY A 384 -13.55 19.85 -4.93
CA GLY A 384 -14.03 20.23 -3.60
C GLY A 384 -13.16 19.65 -2.49
N ARG A 385 -13.56 19.77 -1.21
CA ARG A 385 -12.76 19.25 -0.07
C ARG A 385 -12.58 17.73 -0.09
N LEU A 386 -13.62 16.99 -0.47
CA LEU A 386 -13.67 15.52 -0.41
C LEU A 386 -13.31 14.84 -1.74
N THR A 387 -12.94 15.62 -2.76
CA THR A 387 -12.52 15.07 -4.04
C THR A 387 -11.23 14.27 -3.87
N SER A 388 -11.19 13.08 -4.49
CA SER A 388 -10.08 12.12 -4.35
C SER A 388 -8.75 12.67 -4.89
N VAL A 389 -7.64 12.10 -4.40
CA VAL A 389 -6.29 12.39 -4.88
C VAL A 389 -6.17 12.09 -6.37
N ASP A 390 -6.64 10.92 -6.83
CA ASP A 390 -6.71 10.54 -8.24
C ASP A 390 -7.33 11.60 -9.12
N TYR A 391 -8.49 12.14 -8.73
CA TYR A 391 -9.16 13.19 -9.50
C TYR A 391 -8.29 14.44 -9.59
N ARG A 392 -7.73 14.88 -8.46
CA ARG A 392 -6.89 16.09 -8.39
C ARG A 392 -5.66 15.92 -9.28
N MET A 393 -4.99 14.78 -9.19
CA MET A 393 -3.79 14.47 -9.98
C MET A 393 -4.11 14.41 -11.46
N LEU A 394 -5.17 13.69 -11.85
CA LEU A 394 -5.59 13.62 -13.26
C LEU A 394 -5.97 15.00 -13.82
N ARG A 395 -6.64 15.85 -13.02
CA ARG A 395 -6.97 17.21 -13.43
C ARG A 395 -5.73 18.07 -13.62
N ARG A 396 -4.74 17.98 -12.72
CA ARG A 396 -3.45 18.67 -12.86
C ARG A 396 -2.71 18.19 -14.11
N LEU A 397 -2.72 16.87 -14.35
CA LEU A 397 -2.09 16.26 -15.51
C LEU A 397 -2.73 16.77 -16.81
N CYS A 398 -4.06 16.75 -16.94
CA CYS A 398 -4.73 17.29 -18.13
C CYS A 398 -4.42 18.77 -18.38
N ARG A 399 -4.32 19.59 -17.31
CA ARG A 399 -3.93 21.01 -17.44
C ARG A 399 -2.48 21.17 -17.87
N ALA A 400 -1.59 20.33 -17.36
CA ALA A 400 -0.19 20.32 -17.77
C ALA A 400 -0.01 19.85 -19.21
N GLU A 401 -0.65 18.75 -19.61
CA GLU A 401 -0.62 18.22 -20.99
C GLU A 401 -1.20 19.24 -22.00
N LEU A 402 -2.29 19.94 -21.65
CA LEU A 402 -2.85 21.02 -22.48
C LEU A 402 -1.84 22.18 -22.61
N ALA A 403 -1.24 22.63 -21.52
CA ALA A 403 -0.26 23.70 -21.54
C ALA A 403 0.98 23.33 -22.39
N VAL A 404 1.43 22.06 -22.34
CA VAL A 404 2.47 21.55 -23.24
C VAL A 404 2.01 21.63 -24.70
N ALA A 405 0.78 21.21 -25.01
CA ALA A 405 0.25 21.28 -26.36
C ALA A 405 0.07 22.74 -26.87
N GLU A 406 -0.15 23.70 -25.97
CA GLU A 406 -0.20 25.14 -26.25
C GLU A 406 1.20 25.78 -26.38
N GLY A 407 2.26 25.06 -26.00
CA GLY A 407 3.64 25.57 -25.99
C GLY A 407 4.05 26.27 -24.69
N ASP A 408 3.16 26.39 -23.71
CA ASP A 408 3.41 27.01 -22.41
C ASP A 408 3.98 25.99 -21.40
N LYS A 409 5.25 25.66 -21.59
CA LYS A 409 5.99 24.74 -20.70
C LYS A 409 6.09 25.27 -19.27
N THR A 410 6.09 26.59 -19.06
CA THR A 410 6.19 27.20 -17.72
C THR A 410 4.93 26.92 -16.91
N LYS A 411 3.76 27.14 -17.52
CA LYS A 411 2.47 26.79 -16.92
C LYS A 411 2.32 25.30 -16.68
N ALA A 412 2.79 24.45 -17.62
CA ALA A 412 2.79 23.01 -17.43
C ALA A 412 3.58 22.59 -16.17
N LEU A 413 4.82 23.08 -16.03
CA LEU A 413 5.65 22.82 -14.85
C LEU A 413 5.06 23.41 -13.56
N ALA A 414 4.34 24.53 -13.63
CA ALA A 414 3.64 25.08 -12.46
C ALA A 414 2.47 24.19 -12.00
N GLU A 415 1.68 23.65 -12.92
CA GLU A 415 0.60 22.70 -12.60
C GLU A 415 1.13 21.39 -12.00
N ILE A 416 2.22 20.86 -12.57
CA ILE A 416 2.89 19.67 -12.04
C ILE A 416 3.39 19.95 -10.61
N ARG A 417 4.08 21.08 -10.39
CA ARG A 417 4.59 21.45 -9.06
C ARG A 417 3.46 21.56 -8.03
N ALA A 418 2.35 22.16 -8.42
CA ALA A 418 1.17 22.27 -7.56
C ALA A 418 0.60 20.88 -7.21
N GLY A 419 0.56 19.95 -8.19
CA GLY A 419 0.14 18.57 -7.96
C GLY A 419 1.05 17.81 -6.99
N LEU A 420 2.38 17.85 -7.20
CA LEU A 420 3.34 17.20 -6.30
C LEU A 420 3.31 17.81 -4.88
N THR A 421 3.13 19.13 -4.76
CA THR A 421 2.99 19.80 -3.45
C THR A 421 1.71 19.34 -2.73
N GLU A 422 0.64 19.07 -3.47
CA GLU A 422 -0.61 18.52 -2.92
C GLU A 422 -0.43 17.06 -2.46
N LEU A 423 0.33 16.25 -3.19
CA LEU A 423 0.72 14.90 -2.78
C LEU A 423 1.61 14.88 -1.54
N ASP A 424 2.57 15.80 -1.43
CA ASP A 424 3.44 15.91 -0.26
C ASP A 424 2.61 16.11 1.02
N ARG A 425 1.51 16.88 0.98
CA ARG A 425 0.60 17.06 2.13
C ARG A 425 -0.16 15.78 2.52
N VAL A 426 -0.44 14.92 1.54
CA VAL A 426 -1.07 13.61 1.78
C VAL A 426 -0.04 12.67 2.40
N ARG A 427 1.17 12.63 1.83
CA ARG A 427 2.30 11.83 2.31
C ARG A 427 2.70 12.18 3.74
N ASP A 428 2.71 13.46 4.09
CA ASP A 428 3.04 13.95 5.42
C ASP A 428 2.12 13.44 6.54
N ARG A 429 0.95 12.89 6.19
CA ARG A 429 -0.04 12.33 7.12
C ARG A 429 -0.01 10.81 7.19
N MET A 430 0.80 10.14 6.35
CA MET A 430 0.88 8.69 6.31
C MET A 430 1.64 8.12 7.53
N GLY A 431 1.26 6.93 7.95
CA GLY A 431 1.93 6.14 8.99
C GLY A 431 2.80 5.06 8.35
N GLY A 432 4.00 4.82 8.89
CA GLY A 432 4.95 3.86 8.31
C GLY A 432 5.56 4.27 6.96
N ILE A 433 6.68 3.63 6.61
CA ILE A 433 7.45 3.93 5.39
C ILE A 433 6.75 3.41 4.11
N GLU A 434 5.93 2.37 4.24
CA GLU A 434 5.19 1.72 3.16
C GLU A 434 4.10 2.63 2.61
N LEU A 435 3.29 3.23 3.49
CA LEU A 435 2.24 4.16 3.06
C LEU A 435 2.86 5.43 2.44
N VAL A 436 4.00 5.89 2.97
CA VAL A 436 4.76 7.03 2.42
C VAL A 436 5.23 6.73 1.00
N SER A 437 5.91 5.59 0.79
CA SER A 437 6.41 5.18 -0.53
C SER A 437 5.29 4.91 -1.54
N GLY A 438 4.19 4.29 -1.11
CA GLY A 438 3.03 4.00 -1.97
C GLY A 438 2.44 5.25 -2.64
N THR A 439 2.46 6.40 -1.97
CA THR A 439 1.92 7.66 -2.54
C THR A 439 2.60 8.11 -3.83
N ALA A 440 3.83 7.67 -4.10
CA ALA A 440 4.57 8.03 -5.31
C ALA A 440 3.82 7.58 -6.59
N LEU A 441 3.04 6.50 -6.50
CA LEU A 441 2.25 5.99 -7.62
C LEU A 441 1.24 7.01 -8.16
N HIS A 442 0.63 7.82 -7.28
CA HIS A 442 -0.33 8.86 -7.66
C HIS A 442 0.31 10.05 -8.39
N GLY A 443 1.63 10.24 -8.23
CA GLY A 443 2.40 11.32 -8.84
C GLY A 443 3.15 10.93 -10.11
N ARG A 444 3.14 9.64 -10.49
CA ARG A 444 3.99 9.09 -11.56
C ARG A 444 3.85 9.83 -12.89
N GLU A 445 2.62 9.94 -13.42
CA GLU A 445 2.40 10.59 -14.72
C GLU A 445 2.78 12.08 -14.73
N LEU A 446 2.63 12.78 -13.59
CA LEU A 446 3.07 14.17 -13.44
C LEU A 446 4.60 14.26 -13.45
N ALA A 447 5.27 13.36 -12.72
CA ALA A 447 6.72 13.27 -12.66
C ALA A 447 7.32 12.99 -14.05
N ASP A 448 6.79 11.99 -14.75
CA ASP A 448 7.24 11.61 -16.09
C ASP A 448 7.10 12.78 -17.08
N LEU A 449 5.97 13.50 -17.03
CA LEU A 449 5.76 14.68 -17.87
C LEU A 449 6.75 15.81 -17.54
N ALA A 450 7.07 16.02 -16.27
CA ALA A 450 8.03 17.04 -15.85
C ALA A 450 9.44 16.75 -16.38
N VAL A 451 9.90 15.51 -16.22
CA VAL A 451 11.19 15.02 -16.73
C VAL A 451 11.23 15.20 -18.25
N LYS A 452 10.19 14.78 -18.97
CA LYS A 452 10.09 14.95 -20.43
C LYS A 452 10.22 16.41 -20.86
N ILE A 453 9.48 17.34 -20.23
CA ILE A 453 9.52 18.78 -20.57
C ILE A 453 10.92 19.37 -20.39
N VAL A 454 11.62 18.97 -19.33
CA VAL A 454 12.94 19.52 -18.99
C VAL A 454 14.04 18.93 -19.86
N LEU A 455 13.95 17.64 -20.20
CA LEU A 455 14.90 16.97 -21.10
C LEU A 455 14.94 17.59 -22.50
N GLU A 456 13.81 18.10 -23.00
CA GLU A 456 13.76 18.80 -24.29
C GLU A 456 14.62 20.08 -24.34
N ARG A 457 14.93 20.69 -23.19
CA ARG A 457 15.74 21.92 -23.10
C ARG A 457 17.21 21.67 -22.69
N ALA A 458 17.57 20.41 -22.40
CA ALA A 458 18.90 20.02 -21.93
C ALA A 458 19.41 20.80 -20.69
N ASP A 459 18.50 21.23 -19.80
CA ASP A 459 18.84 21.99 -18.59
C ASP A 459 19.08 21.03 -17.41
N ALA A 460 20.36 20.70 -17.18
CA ALA A 460 20.79 19.72 -16.17
C ALA A 460 20.37 20.11 -14.74
N ALA A 461 20.51 21.40 -14.37
CA ALA A 461 20.21 21.87 -13.03
C ALA A 461 18.71 21.82 -12.73
N ARG A 462 17.86 22.16 -13.70
CA ARG A 462 16.41 21.98 -13.55
C ARG A 462 16.01 20.52 -13.50
N LEU A 463 16.62 19.67 -14.32
CA LEU A 463 16.31 18.24 -14.33
C LEU A 463 16.60 17.64 -12.95
N PHE A 464 17.77 17.94 -12.39
CA PHE A 464 18.18 17.52 -11.05
C PHE A 464 17.10 17.87 -10.01
N GLY A 465 16.67 19.13 -9.98
CA GLY A 465 15.64 19.57 -9.04
C GLY A 465 14.28 18.90 -9.23
N TRP A 466 13.92 18.48 -10.44
CA TRP A 466 12.67 17.77 -10.71
C TRP A 466 12.75 16.30 -10.32
N THR A 467 13.84 15.61 -10.67
CA THR A 467 14.06 14.21 -10.30
C THR A 467 14.11 14.05 -8.78
N GLU A 468 14.75 14.95 -8.05
CA GLU A 468 14.81 14.91 -6.58
C GLU A 468 13.46 15.18 -5.90
N ARG A 469 12.51 15.83 -6.56
CA ARG A 469 11.14 16.04 -6.03
C ARG A 469 10.24 14.82 -6.17
N THR A 470 10.60 13.89 -7.04
CA THR A 470 9.74 12.77 -7.42
C THR A 470 10.33 11.43 -7.01
N ARG A 471 11.62 11.38 -6.68
CA ARG A 471 12.34 10.14 -6.38
C ARG A 471 12.59 9.91 -4.89
N ALA A 472 12.62 8.65 -4.44
CA ALA A 472 13.05 8.23 -3.11
C ALA A 472 12.48 9.10 -1.96
N GLN A 473 11.17 9.35 -1.99
CA GLN A 473 10.48 10.26 -1.08
C GLN A 473 10.42 9.72 0.35
N SER A 474 10.48 8.41 0.55
CA SER A 474 10.58 7.79 1.88
C SER A 474 11.80 8.26 2.70
N TYR A 475 12.94 8.50 2.03
CA TYR A 475 14.20 8.95 2.64
C TYR A 475 14.25 10.45 2.96
N ARG A 476 13.21 11.20 2.57
CA ARG A 476 13.07 12.60 2.97
C ARG A 476 12.62 12.75 4.41
N TYR A 477 12.23 11.67 5.07
CA TYR A 477 11.68 11.73 6.43
C TYR A 477 12.74 11.34 7.44
N GLU A 478 12.85 12.14 8.49
CA GLU A 478 13.57 11.77 9.71
C GLU A 478 12.65 10.95 10.60
N PRO A 479 12.96 9.67 10.88
CA PRO A 479 12.09 8.79 11.66
C PRO A 479 11.76 9.39 13.02
N VAL A 480 10.50 9.23 13.43
CA VAL A 480 10.12 9.43 14.83
C VAL A 480 10.02 8.06 15.48
N VAL A 481 10.89 7.78 16.45
CA VAL A 481 10.85 6.52 17.22
C VAL A 481 9.50 6.44 17.93
N ALA A 482 8.67 5.50 17.49
CA ALA A 482 7.39 5.18 18.12
C ALA A 482 7.34 3.66 18.31
N THR A 483 7.42 3.21 19.55
CA THR A 483 7.25 1.80 19.91
C THR A 483 5.76 1.50 20.07
N ASP A 484 5.27 0.52 19.33
CA ASP A 484 3.92 -0.04 19.50
C ASP A 484 4.03 -1.39 20.23
N PRO A 485 3.53 -1.49 21.47
CA PRO A 485 3.60 -2.74 22.25
C PRO A 485 2.91 -3.92 21.57
N GLU A 486 1.83 -3.69 20.82
CA GLU A 486 1.08 -4.75 20.15
C GLU A 486 1.85 -5.30 18.95
N LEU A 487 2.52 -4.41 18.20
CA LEU A 487 3.43 -4.83 17.13
C LEU A 487 4.58 -5.68 17.70
N ALA A 488 5.18 -5.25 18.81
CA ALA A 488 6.25 -6.00 19.47
C ALA A 488 5.80 -7.40 19.92
N GLU A 489 4.57 -7.53 20.44
CA GLU A 489 3.98 -8.82 20.79
C GLU A 489 3.82 -9.74 19.57
N ARG A 490 3.24 -9.25 18.47
CA ARG A 490 3.07 -10.04 17.24
C ARG A 490 4.39 -10.49 16.64
N VAL A 491 5.39 -9.61 16.66
CA VAL A 491 6.74 -9.94 16.21
C VAL A 491 7.38 -11.01 17.11
N GLY A 492 7.14 -10.95 18.42
CA GLY A 492 7.51 -12.01 19.35
C GLY A 492 6.84 -13.36 19.05
N GLU A 493 5.56 -13.37 18.70
CA GLU A 493 4.84 -14.58 18.28
C GLU A 493 5.40 -15.17 16.98
N VAL A 494 5.68 -14.32 15.98
CA VAL A 494 6.31 -14.73 14.71
C VAL A 494 7.66 -15.40 15.00
N ARG A 495 8.48 -14.80 15.85
CA ARG A 495 9.77 -15.34 16.27
C ARG A 495 9.64 -16.70 16.97
N GLY A 496 8.68 -16.82 17.89
CA GLY A 496 8.40 -18.10 18.56
C GLY A 496 7.95 -19.19 17.57
N LEU A 497 7.21 -18.83 16.53
CA LEU A 497 6.82 -19.75 15.46
C LEU A 497 8.00 -20.15 14.56
N ASP A 498 8.91 -19.23 14.26
CA ASP A 498 10.15 -19.55 13.53
C ASP A 498 10.99 -20.58 14.29
N GLN A 499 11.16 -20.42 15.61
CA GLN A 499 11.84 -21.40 16.46
C GLN A 499 11.12 -22.77 16.43
N ALA A 500 9.80 -22.77 16.56
CA ALA A 500 9.00 -24.01 16.52
C ALA A 500 9.10 -24.72 15.17
N ILE A 501 9.13 -23.97 14.06
CA ILE A 501 9.33 -24.52 12.71
C ILE A 501 10.72 -25.16 12.61
N HIS A 502 11.77 -24.47 13.06
CA HIS A 502 13.13 -24.98 13.00
C HIS A 502 13.30 -26.26 13.84
N GLN A 503 12.75 -26.27 15.06
CA GLN A 503 12.76 -27.43 15.94
C GLN A 503 12.03 -28.61 15.31
N ALA A 504 10.83 -28.38 14.79
CA ALA A 504 10.04 -29.42 14.12
C ALA A 504 10.76 -29.97 12.87
N GLN A 505 11.47 -29.14 12.10
CA GLN A 505 12.31 -29.60 10.99
C GLN A 505 13.45 -30.49 11.46
N HIS A 506 14.12 -30.12 12.55
CA HIS A 506 15.24 -30.88 13.11
C HIS A 506 14.79 -32.25 13.64
N GLU A 507 13.59 -32.30 14.24
CA GLU A 507 12.97 -33.52 14.75
C GLU A 507 12.26 -34.36 13.67
N GLY A 508 12.17 -33.89 12.43
CA GLY A 508 11.48 -34.58 11.33
C GLY A 508 9.95 -34.49 11.36
N HIS A 509 9.39 -33.56 12.13
CA HIS A 509 7.94 -33.33 12.25
C HIS A 509 7.38 -32.48 11.09
N PRO A 510 6.10 -32.69 10.70
CA PRO A 510 5.44 -31.85 9.70
C PRO A 510 5.33 -30.38 10.12
N THR A 511 5.70 -29.47 9.22
CA THR A 511 5.78 -28.02 9.52
C THR A 511 4.72 -27.17 8.83
N ALA A 512 3.84 -27.76 8.02
CA ALA A 512 2.87 -27.03 7.20
C ALA A 512 1.92 -26.15 8.05
N ALA A 513 1.39 -26.68 9.16
CA ALA A 513 0.49 -25.94 10.05
C ALA A 513 1.21 -24.78 10.75
N LEU A 514 2.45 -24.98 11.20
CA LEU A 514 3.27 -23.94 11.82
C LEU A 514 3.60 -22.83 10.82
N ARG A 515 3.95 -23.18 9.57
CA ARG A 515 4.19 -22.20 8.50
C ARG A 515 2.94 -21.40 8.13
N ALA A 516 1.77 -22.04 8.11
CA ALA A 516 0.51 -21.33 7.87
C ALA A 516 0.23 -20.31 8.98
N LYS A 517 0.42 -20.71 10.24
CA LYS A 517 0.27 -19.82 11.42
C LYS A 517 1.32 -18.71 11.43
N HIS A 518 2.56 -19.02 11.05
CA HIS A 518 3.64 -18.02 10.91
C HIS A 518 3.27 -16.96 9.86
N ALA A 519 2.85 -17.38 8.67
CA ALA A 519 2.43 -16.45 7.62
C ALA A 519 1.23 -15.60 8.06
N GLU A 520 0.29 -16.16 8.82
CA GLU A 520 -0.82 -15.41 9.41
C GLU A 520 -0.34 -14.34 10.40
N ARG A 521 0.55 -14.68 11.33
CA ARG A 521 1.09 -13.74 12.32
C ARG A 521 2.00 -12.68 11.70
N LEU A 522 2.77 -13.04 10.68
CA LEU A 522 3.59 -12.09 9.93
C LEU A 522 2.70 -11.07 9.21
N ARG A 523 1.62 -11.54 8.57
CA ARG A 523 0.61 -10.65 7.98
C ARG A 523 0.02 -9.72 9.02
N GLU A 524 -0.34 -10.20 10.21
CA GLU A 524 -0.80 -9.37 11.35
C GLU A 524 0.20 -8.29 11.74
N ALA A 525 1.47 -8.64 11.89
CA ALA A 525 2.50 -7.68 12.23
C ALA A 525 2.65 -6.61 11.13
N HIS A 526 2.59 -6.97 9.85
CA HIS A 526 2.64 -6.01 8.73
C HIS A 526 1.52 -4.96 8.83
N ARG A 527 0.30 -5.36 9.22
CA ARG A 527 -0.86 -4.46 9.29
C ARG A 527 -0.72 -3.44 10.41
N LEU A 528 -0.21 -3.89 11.55
CA LEU A 528 0.09 -3.02 12.69
C LEU A 528 1.13 -1.96 12.30
N GLY A 529 2.13 -2.34 11.49
CA GLY A 529 3.15 -1.43 10.96
C GLY A 529 2.58 -0.22 10.20
N TRP A 530 1.51 -0.40 9.42
CA TRP A 530 0.92 0.65 8.57
C TRP A 530 0.27 1.80 9.35
N HIS A 531 0.01 1.63 10.63
CA HIS A 531 -0.70 2.65 11.41
C HIS A 531 0.00 3.07 12.69
N THR A 532 1.25 2.64 12.87
CA THR A 532 2.19 3.28 13.78
C THR A 532 2.23 4.79 13.51
N GLY A 533 2.70 5.58 14.48
CA GLY A 533 2.70 7.04 14.39
C GLY A 533 3.31 7.60 13.09
N ARG A 534 3.18 8.91 12.88
CA ARG A 534 3.75 9.58 11.69
C ARG A 534 5.19 9.11 11.46
N TRP A 535 5.47 8.54 10.28
CA TRP A 535 6.77 7.91 9.96
C TRP A 535 7.93 8.80 10.33
N GLY A 536 7.85 10.08 9.97
CA GLY A 536 8.91 11.03 10.29
C GLY A 536 8.55 12.48 10.06
N ARG A 537 9.53 13.36 10.29
CA ARG A 537 9.45 14.78 9.92
C ARG A 537 10.03 14.99 8.52
N PRO A 538 9.31 15.65 7.60
CA PRO A 538 9.81 15.86 6.23
C PRO A 538 10.99 16.82 6.24
N ARG A 539 12.03 16.46 5.48
CA ARG A 539 13.19 17.30 5.16
C ARG A 539 12.97 17.98 3.78
N PRO A 540 13.56 19.17 3.57
CA PRO A 540 13.51 19.84 2.28
C PRO A 540 14.30 19.03 1.24
N VAL A 541 13.87 19.12 -0.02
CA VAL A 541 14.60 18.56 -1.16
C VAL A 541 15.93 19.30 -1.32
N ALA A 542 17.03 18.56 -1.51
CA ALA A 542 18.36 19.15 -1.62
C ALA A 542 18.47 20.06 -2.85
N ARG A 543 19.11 21.21 -2.68
CA ARG A 543 19.46 22.08 -3.80
C ARG A 543 20.78 21.62 -4.40
N LEU A 544 20.92 21.78 -5.72
CA LEU A 544 22.15 21.44 -6.43
C LEU A 544 23.40 22.10 -5.81
N ALA A 545 23.28 23.36 -5.37
CA ALA A 545 24.39 24.07 -4.72
C ALA A 545 24.83 23.43 -3.40
N GLU A 546 23.88 22.92 -2.60
CA GLU A 546 24.19 22.23 -1.34
C GLU A 546 24.89 20.90 -1.58
N VAL A 547 24.42 20.15 -2.59
CA VAL A 547 25.04 18.89 -3.00
C VAL A 547 26.44 19.14 -3.53
N ALA A 548 26.62 20.12 -4.42
CA ALA A 548 27.93 20.48 -4.94
C ALA A 548 28.93 20.89 -3.86
N GLN A 549 28.48 21.63 -2.84
CA GLN A 549 29.33 22.03 -1.72
C GLN A 549 29.79 20.81 -0.90
N GLU A 550 28.89 19.89 -0.61
CA GLU A 550 29.18 18.70 0.20
C GLU A 550 30.04 17.66 -0.56
N LEU A 551 30.00 17.66 -1.89
CA LEU A 551 30.75 16.69 -2.72
C LEU A 551 32.27 16.86 -2.57
N GLY A 552 32.75 18.10 -2.43
CA GLY A 552 34.18 18.41 -2.42
C GLY A 552 34.85 17.95 -3.72
N GLU A 553 35.90 17.13 -3.60
CA GLU A 553 36.64 16.57 -4.75
C GLU A 553 35.91 15.41 -5.46
N ARG A 554 34.78 14.93 -4.92
CA ARG A 554 34.01 13.81 -5.49
C ARG A 554 33.09 14.29 -6.61
N ALA A 555 32.68 13.35 -7.47
CA ALA A 555 31.68 13.58 -8.49
C ALA A 555 30.36 12.88 -8.14
N LEU A 556 29.22 13.48 -8.51
CA LEU A 556 27.91 12.82 -8.45
C LEU A 556 27.38 12.53 -9.84
N VAL A 557 26.93 11.31 -10.07
CA VAL A 557 26.26 10.87 -11.29
C VAL A 557 24.83 10.48 -10.94
N SER A 558 23.87 11.29 -11.34
CA SER A 558 22.44 11.00 -11.14
C SER A 558 21.77 10.61 -12.45
N PHE A 559 21.29 9.37 -12.52
CA PHE A 559 20.57 8.83 -13.67
C PHE A 559 19.09 9.19 -13.62
N ALA A 560 18.51 9.45 -14.78
CA ALA A 560 17.08 9.64 -14.98
C ALA A 560 16.66 9.09 -16.35
N SER A 561 15.42 8.65 -16.48
CA SER A 561 14.86 8.18 -17.75
C SER A 561 13.52 8.85 -18.07
N SER A 562 13.21 8.92 -19.36
CA SER A 562 11.89 9.35 -19.87
C SER A 562 11.54 8.53 -21.11
N GLY A 563 10.58 7.62 -20.98
CA GLY A 563 10.37 6.61 -22.02
C GLY A 563 11.59 5.70 -22.10
N ASP A 564 12.14 5.51 -23.31
CA ASP A 564 13.37 4.75 -23.50
C ASP A 564 14.64 5.62 -23.47
N ASP A 565 14.55 6.94 -23.29
CA ASP A 565 15.73 7.81 -23.23
C ASP A 565 16.34 7.78 -21.82
N LEU A 566 17.59 7.32 -21.71
CA LEU A 566 18.41 7.37 -20.49
C LEU A 566 19.38 8.55 -20.53
N VAL A 567 19.48 9.28 -19.43
CA VAL A 567 20.43 10.37 -19.25
C VAL A 567 21.15 10.29 -17.91
N ALA A 568 22.33 10.92 -17.83
CA ALA A 568 23.05 11.18 -16.59
C ALA A 568 23.25 12.68 -16.38
N MET A 569 23.02 13.12 -15.14
CA MET A 569 23.41 14.44 -14.64
C MET A 569 24.69 14.27 -13.85
N VAL A 570 25.77 14.90 -14.32
CA VAL A 570 27.10 14.82 -13.71
C VAL A 570 27.41 16.12 -12.98
N VAL A 571 27.60 16.05 -11.67
CA VAL A 571 27.91 17.19 -10.82
C VAL A 571 29.36 17.12 -10.36
N VAL A 572 30.17 18.09 -10.77
CA VAL A 572 31.60 18.22 -10.43
C VAL A 572 31.93 19.70 -10.26
N GLY A 573 32.60 20.07 -9.15
CA GLY A 573 33.10 21.43 -8.95
C GLY A 573 32.02 22.52 -9.07
N GLY A 574 30.80 22.27 -8.60
CA GLY A 574 29.69 23.24 -8.68
C GLY A 574 28.94 23.30 -10.00
N ARG A 575 29.40 22.58 -11.03
CA ARG A 575 28.75 22.51 -12.35
C ARG A 575 27.95 21.23 -12.48
N CYS A 576 26.85 21.29 -13.21
CA CYS A 576 26.00 20.14 -13.52
C CYS A 576 25.87 20.02 -15.04
N GLU A 577 26.33 18.91 -15.60
CA GLU A 577 26.28 18.61 -17.03
C GLU A 577 25.32 17.47 -17.32
N LEU A 578 24.62 17.53 -18.45
CA LEU A 578 23.68 16.51 -18.88
C LEU A 578 24.27 15.71 -20.04
N VAL A 579 24.36 14.39 -19.87
CA VAL A 579 24.86 13.46 -20.89
C VAL A 579 23.76 12.47 -21.28
N ARG A 580 23.57 12.27 -22.59
CA ARG A 580 22.62 11.28 -23.12
C ARG A 580 23.29 9.92 -23.27
N LEU A 581 22.67 8.88 -22.74
CA LEU A 581 23.22 7.52 -22.66
C LEU A 581 22.48 6.49 -23.53
N GLY A 582 21.53 6.95 -24.36
CA GLY A 582 20.77 6.11 -25.27
C GLY A 582 19.62 5.36 -24.57
N SER A 583 19.44 4.08 -24.89
CA SER A 583 18.27 3.28 -24.50
C SER A 583 18.31 2.82 -23.04
N ALA A 584 17.31 3.22 -22.25
CA ALA A 584 17.09 2.76 -20.89
C ALA A 584 16.78 1.26 -20.83
N ALA A 585 16.02 0.73 -21.81
CA ALA A 585 15.66 -0.67 -21.89
C ALA A 585 16.90 -1.58 -22.09
N ARG A 586 17.85 -1.16 -22.94
CA ARG A 586 19.10 -1.89 -23.17
C ARG A 586 20.00 -1.92 -21.92
N ALA A 587 20.08 -0.80 -21.20
CA ALA A 587 20.81 -0.73 -19.94
C ALA A 587 20.15 -1.65 -18.88
N ALA A 588 18.82 -1.60 -18.77
CA ALA A 588 18.07 -2.44 -17.86
C ALA A 588 18.21 -3.94 -18.16
N GLU A 589 18.19 -4.34 -19.42
CA GLU A 589 18.42 -5.72 -19.84
C GLU A 589 19.82 -6.21 -19.42
N SER A 590 20.85 -5.42 -19.73
CA SER A 590 22.24 -5.77 -19.38
C SER A 590 22.45 -5.83 -17.87
N ALA A 591 21.84 -4.92 -17.10
CA ALA A 591 21.86 -4.93 -15.64
C ALA A 591 21.21 -6.19 -15.05
N ARG A 592 20.01 -6.57 -15.54
CA ARG A 592 19.33 -7.80 -15.10
C ARG A 592 20.15 -9.04 -15.43
N MET A 593 20.66 -9.16 -16.65
CA MET A 593 21.48 -10.30 -17.06
C MET A 593 22.75 -10.42 -16.21
N LEU A 594 23.44 -9.30 -15.96
CA LEU A 594 24.62 -9.28 -15.10
C LEU A 594 24.30 -9.77 -13.68
N ASN A 595 23.20 -9.30 -13.09
CA ASN A 595 22.79 -9.75 -11.75
C ASN A 595 22.51 -11.26 -11.71
N VAL A 596 21.81 -11.80 -12.73
CA VAL A 596 21.58 -13.25 -12.88
C VAL A 596 22.89 -14.03 -13.01
N ASP A 597 23.84 -13.54 -13.81
CA ASP A 597 25.13 -14.20 -13.99
C ASP A 597 25.95 -14.21 -12.69
N LEU A 598 25.92 -13.13 -11.89
CA LEU A 598 26.59 -13.07 -10.60
C LEU A 598 25.97 -14.02 -9.58
N ASP A 599 24.63 -14.09 -9.55
CA ASP A 599 23.90 -15.05 -8.73
C ASP A 599 24.28 -16.51 -9.07
N ALA A 600 24.45 -16.81 -10.35
CA ALA A 600 24.89 -18.12 -10.81
C ALA A 600 26.36 -18.42 -10.46
N LEU A 601 27.21 -17.39 -10.29
CA LEU A 601 28.60 -17.50 -9.85
C LEU A 601 28.76 -17.57 -8.32
N ALA A 602 27.70 -17.31 -7.56
CA ALA A 602 27.76 -17.21 -6.10
C ALA A 602 28.32 -18.46 -5.39
N PRO A 603 27.94 -19.71 -5.74
CA PRO A 603 28.49 -20.87 -5.05
C PRO A 603 30.02 -20.96 -5.20
N ASP A 604 30.69 -21.28 -4.07
CA ASP A 604 32.15 -21.37 -4.03
C ASP A 604 32.68 -22.58 -4.85
N GLN A 605 31.91 -23.67 -4.88
CA GLN A 605 32.31 -24.95 -5.49
C GLN A 605 31.57 -25.24 -6.80
N LEU A 606 31.80 -24.44 -7.83
CA LEU A 606 31.24 -24.66 -9.17
C LEU A 606 32.23 -25.39 -10.10
N PRO A 607 31.76 -26.29 -10.99
CA PRO A 607 32.61 -26.89 -12.01
C PRO A 607 33.24 -25.82 -12.91
N ALA A 608 34.55 -25.95 -13.19
CA ALA A 608 35.31 -24.96 -13.95
C ALA A 608 34.69 -24.58 -15.32
N PRO A 609 34.13 -25.51 -16.14
CA PRO A 609 33.49 -25.15 -17.39
C PRO A 609 32.28 -24.23 -17.23
N LEU A 610 31.48 -24.44 -16.18
CA LEU A 610 30.32 -23.60 -15.86
C LEU A 610 30.77 -22.20 -15.42
N VAL A 611 31.78 -22.13 -14.55
CA VAL A 611 32.38 -20.85 -14.13
C VAL A 611 32.87 -20.04 -15.33
N GLN A 612 33.60 -20.67 -16.26
CA GLN A 612 34.13 -19.97 -17.44
C GLN A 612 33.01 -19.45 -18.35
N SER A 613 31.94 -20.24 -18.55
CA SER A 613 30.80 -19.84 -19.39
C SER A 613 30.04 -18.65 -18.78
N VAL A 614 29.67 -18.75 -17.51
CA VAL A 614 28.90 -17.69 -16.83
C VAL A 614 29.75 -16.42 -16.67
N LEU A 615 31.02 -16.55 -16.30
CA LEU A 615 31.94 -15.42 -16.20
C LEU A 615 32.15 -14.71 -17.55
N GLY A 616 32.18 -15.47 -18.65
CA GLY A 616 32.22 -14.92 -20.00
C GLY A 616 30.99 -14.06 -20.33
N SER A 617 29.80 -14.52 -19.93
CA SER A 617 28.55 -13.73 -20.03
C SER A 617 28.61 -12.48 -19.14
N ALA A 618 28.96 -12.64 -17.85
CA ALA A 618 29.03 -11.55 -16.89
C ALA A 618 29.95 -10.42 -17.36
N ARG A 619 31.17 -10.77 -17.84
CA ARG A 619 32.12 -9.80 -18.41
C ARG A 619 31.54 -9.04 -19.59
N LYS A 620 30.84 -9.74 -20.49
CA LYS A 620 30.20 -9.13 -21.66
C LYS A 620 29.10 -8.15 -21.25
N GLN A 621 28.30 -8.47 -20.24
CA GLN A 621 27.25 -7.55 -19.76
C GLN A 621 27.84 -6.36 -19.00
N ALA A 622 28.87 -6.57 -18.18
CA ALA A 622 29.60 -5.50 -17.51
C ALA A 622 30.23 -4.52 -18.53
N GLU A 623 30.89 -5.03 -19.57
CA GLU A 623 31.46 -4.22 -20.65
C GLU A 623 30.39 -3.41 -21.40
N ARG A 624 29.22 -4.00 -21.67
CA ARG A 624 28.09 -3.30 -22.31
C ARG A 624 27.57 -2.15 -21.46
N LEU A 625 27.41 -2.37 -20.16
CA LEU A 625 27.00 -1.33 -19.21
C LEU A 625 28.06 -0.24 -19.09
N ASP A 626 29.34 -0.61 -19.02
CA ASP A 626 30.47 0.32 -18.94
C ASP A 626 30.52 1.25 -20.16
N ILE A 627 30.48 0.67 -21.37
CA ILE A 627 30.44 1.41 -22.64
C ILE A 627 29.25 2.37 -22.69
N GLN A 628 28.09 1.95 -22.19
CA GLN A 628 26.88 2.76 -22.27
C GLN A 628 26.81 3.85 -21.18
N LEU A 629 27.19 3.52 -19.95
CA LEU A 629 26.89 4.33 -18.76
C LEU A 629 28.08 5.16 -18.30
N ILE A 630 29.31 4.65 -18.42
CA ILE A 630 30.50 5.23 -17.78
C ILE A 630 31.44 5.86 -18.79
N ARG A 631 31.77 5.18 -19.89
CA ARG A 631 32.67 5.74 -20.92
C ARG A 631 32.26 7.12 -21.43
N PRO A 632 30.97 7.43 -21.66
CA PRO A 632 30.55 8.77 -22.06
C PRO A 632 30.82 9.86 -21.02
N LEU A 633 31.09 9.48 -19.76
CA LEU A 633 31.27 10.37 -18.62
C LEU A 633 32.74 10.52 -18.20
N GLU A 634 33.65 9.66 -18.67
CA GLU A 634 35.05 9.58 -18.21
C GLU A 634 35.76 10.94 -18.19
N ALA A 635 35.63 11.72 -19.25
CA ALA A 635 36.23 13.04 -19.37
C ALA A 635 35.77 14.03 -18.28
N LEU A 636 34.53 13.90 -17.81
CA LEU A 636 33.96 14.72 -16.74
C LEU A 636 34.39 14.22 -15.36
N LEU A 637 34.42 12.90 -15.20
CA LEU A 637 34.65 12.25 -13.92
C LEU A 637 36.13 12.28 -13.50
N GLY A 638 37.07 12.09 -14.43
CA GLY A 638 38.49 11.87 -14.10
C GLY A 638 38.65 10.70 -13.12
N ASP A 639 39.57 10.81 -12.16
CA ASP A 639 39.87 9.76 -11.15
C ASP A 639 39.12 9.94 -9.81
N ARG A 640 38.14 10.86 -9.75
CA ARG A 640 37.43 11.25 -8.51
C ARG A 640 36.62 10.12 -7.89
N GLY A 641 36.47 10.07 -6.57
CA GLY A 641 35.44 9.21 -5.95
C GLY A 641 34.03 9.56 -6.47
N LEU A 642 33.15 8.56 -6.60
CA LEU A 642 31.83 8.71 -7.21
C LEU A 642 30.69 8.52 -6.20
N ILE A 643 29.69 9.38 -6.31
CA ILE A 643 28.36 9.16 -5.75
C ILE A 643 27.44 8.85 -6.92
N VAL A 644 26.86 7.66 -6.92
CA VAL A 644 25.94 7.22 -7.96
C VAL A 644 24.51 7.25 -7.42
N VAL A 645 23.61 7.91 -8.14
CA VAL A 645 22.17 7.92 -7.89
C VAL A 645 21.47 7.23 -9.06
N PRO A 646 21.20 5.91 -8.96
CA PRO A 646 20.56 5.14 -10.02
C PRO A 646 19.09 5.52 -10.26
N THR A 647 18.49 4.93 -11.30
CA THR A 647 17.05 4.97 -11.55
C THR A 647 16.58 3.62 -12.07
N GLY A 648 15.38 3.19 -11.67
CA GLY A 648 14.80 1.91 -12.10
C GLY A 648 15.79 0.74 -11.97
N PRO A 649 15.85 -0.18 -12.95
CA PRO A 649 16.70 -1.38 -12.87
C PRO A 649 18.21 -1.14 -12.63
N LEU A 650 18.70 0.09 -12.76
CA LEU A 650 20.11 0.42 -12.51
C LEU A 650 20.52 0.33 -11.03
N PHE A 651 19.57 0.29 -10.09
CA PHE A 651 19.89 0.01 -8.68
C PHE A 651 20.52 -1.37 -8.46
N ALA A 652 20.26 -2.33 -9.36
CA ALA A 652 20.84 -3.66 -9.30
C ALA A 652 22.25 -3.75 -9.92
N VAL A 653 22.80 -2.64 -10.45
CA VAL A 653 24.12 -2.63 -11.10
C VAL A 653 25.23 -2.69 -10.05
N PRO A 654 26.12 -3.69 -10.11
CA PRO A 654 27.30 -3.77 -9.26
C PRO A 654 28.40 -2.88 -9.83
N TRP A 655 28.35 -1.58 -9.50
CA TRP A 655 29.18 -0.55 -10.13
C TRP A 655 30.68 -0.85 -10.11
N GLY A 656 31.21 -1.46 -9.04
CA GLY A 656 32.63 -1.85 -8.94
C GLY A 656 33.07 -2.99 -9.87
N VAL A 657 32.12 -3.66 -10.54
CA VAL A 657 32.38 -4.69 -11.57
C VAL A 657 32.64 -4.07 -12.94
N LEU A 658 32.21 -2.82 -13.15
CA LEU A 658 32.40 -2.13 -14.42
C LEU A 658 33.90 -1.79 -14.60
N PRO A 659 34.51 -2.13 -15.75
CA PRO A 659 35.94 -1.94 -15.97
C PRO A 659 36.47 -0.52 -15.69
N ALA A 660 35.77 0.53 -16.12
CA ALA A 660 36.21 1.92 -15.91
C ALA A 660 36.08 2.40 -14.45
N LEU A 661 35.39 1.63 -13.60
CA LEU A 661 35.17 1.93 -12.18
C LEU A 661 35.96 1.01 -11.24
N ARG A 662 36.80 0.13 -11.78
CA ARG A 662 37.61 -0.78 -10.97
C ARG A 662 38.55 0.01 -10.04
N SER A 663 38.65 -0.42 -8.79
CA SER A 663 39.45 0.25 -7.73
C SER A 663 39.05 1.70 -7.46
N ARG A 664 37.86 2.14 -7.91
CA ARG A 664 37.37 3.50 -7.69
C ARG A 664 36.41 3.53 -6.50
N PRO A 665 36.58 4.45 -5.53
CA PRO A 665 35.63 4.61 -4.44
C PRO A 665 34.24 5.00 -4.97
N ILE A 666 33.22 4.19 -4.69
CA ILE A 666 31.84 4.40 -5.14
C ILE A 666 30.89 4.31 -3.97
N VAL A 667 30.00 5.29 -3.86
CA VAL A 667 28.86 5.31 -2.96
C VAL A 667 27.59 5.32 -3.79
N VAL A 668 26.62 4.47 -3.46
CA VAL A 668 25.30 4.44 -4.09
C VAL A 668 24.27 5.04 -3.14
N ALA A 669 23.44 5.94 -3.64
CA ALA A 669 22.37 6.56 -2.85
C ALA A 669 21.02 6.52 -3.60
N PRO A 670 19.89 6.35 -2.90
CA PRO A 670 18.55 6.43 -3.51
C PRO A 670 18.25 7.79 -4.15
N SER A 671 18.79 8.87 -3.59
CA SER A 671 18.69 10.23 -4.11
C SER A 671 19.85 11.08 -3.61
N ALA A 672 20.12 12.20 -4.29
CA ALA A 672 21.11 13.17 -3.80
C ALA A 672 20.66 13.80 -2.46
N THR A 673 19.35 13.94 -2.26
CA THR A 673 18.74 14.39 -1.00
C THR A 673 19.02 13.40 0.14
N ALA A 674 18.86 12.10 -0.10
CA ALA A 674 19.17 11.06 0.89
C ALA A 674 20.66 11.04 1.24
N TRP A 675 21.54 11.12 0.21
CA TRP A 675 22.99 11.21 0.40
C TRP A 675 23.37 12.43 1.24
N LEU A 676 22.87 13.62 0.90
CA LEU A 676 23.17 14.85 1.63
C LEU A 676 22.70 14.78 3.10
N GLY A 677 21.52 14.20 3.32
CA GLY A 677 20.99 13.96 4.67
C GLY A 677 21.90 13.04 5.49
N ALA A 678 22.34 11.93 4.91
CA ALA A 678 23.27 11.00 5.56
C ALA A 678 24.66 11.63 5.79
N ALA A 679 25.18 12.39 4.82
CA ALA A 679 26.47 13.07 4.91
C ALA A 679 26.49 14.10 6.06
N ARG A 680 25.43 14.90 6.19
CA ARG A 680 25.28 15.92 7.24
C ARG A 680 24.85 15.38 8.60
N SER A 681 24.43 14.11 8.68
CA SER A 681 24.03 13.51 9.96
C SER A 681 25.23 13.42 10.91
N ALA A 682 24.98 13.72 12.19
CA ALA A 682 26.02 13.75 13.21
C ALA A 682 26.71 12.38 13.32
N VAL A 683 28.04 12.37 13.26
CA VAL A 683 28.82 11.15 13.48
C VAL A 683 28.80 10.83 14.97
N SER A 684 28.38 9.62 15.32
CA SER A 684 28.48 9.17 16.71
C SER A 684 29.94 9.26 17.16
N ARG A 685 30.17 9.91 18.31
CA ARG A 685 31.50 9.91 18.97
C ARG A 685 31.85 8.55 19.57
N ALA A 686 30.92 7.60 19.57
CA ALA A 686 31.15 6.26 20.06
C ALA A 686 32.24 5.56 19.24
N ARG A 687 33.04 4.73 19.93
CA ARG A 687 34.04 3.85 19.30
C ARG A 687 33.61 2.38 19.32
N LYS A 688 32.38 2.10 19.76
CA LYS A 688 31.84 0.75 19.95
C LYS A 688 31.73 0.04 18.59
N VAL A 689 32.40 -1.10 18.48
CA VAL A 689 32.31 -2.02 17.32
C VAL A 689 31.59 -3.28 17.79
N VAL A 690 30.65 -3.75 16.98
CA VAL A 690 29.86 -4.95 17.26
C VAL A 690 30.05 -5.94 16.12
N LEU A 691 30.36 -7.19 16.46
CA LEU A 691 30.49 -8.30 15.51
C LEU A 691 29.44 -9.35 15.85
N VAL A 692 28.57 -9.68 14.91
CA VAL A 692 27.46 -10.62 15.11
C VAL A 692 27.58 -11.78 14.13
N ARG A 693 27.42 -13.00 14.63
CA ARG A 693 27.31 -14.21 13.81
C ARG A 693 26.03 -14.97 14.12
N GLY A 694 25.16 -15.07 13.11
CA GLY A 694 23.94 -15.87 13.14
C GLY A 694 24.21 -17.37 13.00
N PRO A 695 23.17 -18.21 13.18
CA PRO A 695 23.25 -19.66 13.07
C PRO A 695 23.45 -20.12 11.61
N GLY A 696 23.91 -21.38 11.42
CA GLY A 696 23.93 -22.05 10.11
C GLY A 696 25.12 -21.73 9.20
N LEU A 697 25.96 -20.75 9.54
CA LEU A 697 27.13 -20.39 8.74
C LEU A 697 28.33 -21.30 9.09
N VAL A 698 28.58 -22.31 8.25
CA VAL A 698 29.64 -23.32 8.45
C VAL A 698 31.04 -22.77 8.15
N GLY A 699 31.17 -21.85 7.17
CA GLY A 699 32.44 -21.25 6.76
C GLY A 699 32.91 -20.03 7.58
N THR A 700 32.01 -19.36 8.31
CA THR A 700 32.31 -18.04 8.94
C THR A 700 32.92 -18.11 10.34
N ARG A 701 33.19 -19.30 10.90
CA ARG A 701 33.91 -19.39 12.21
C ARG A 701 35.23 -18.62 12.16
N GLY A 702 36.00 -18.77 11.07
CA GLY A 702 37.27 -18.07 10.89
C GLY A 702 37.13 -16.59 10.49
N GLU A 703 35.95 -16.13 10.06
CA GLU A 703 35.73 -14.73 9.65
C GLU A 703 35.74 -13.82 10.89
N LEU A 704 34.87 -14.08 11.87
CA LEU A 704 34.79 -13.25 13.08
C LEU A 704 36.09 -13.28 13.88
N ASP A 705 36.77 -14.42 13.93
CA ASP A 705 38.08 -14.54 14.59
C ASP A 705 39.12 -13.62 13.94
N LYS A 706 39.12 -13.52 12.60
CA LYS A 706 39.97 -12.56 11.87
C LYS A 706 39.57 -11.12 12.15
N LEU A 707 38.27 -10.82 12.15
CA LEU A 707 37.79 -9.46 12.44
C LEU A 707 38.10 -9.02 13.87
N ALA A 708 38.04 -9.93 14.84
CA ALA A 708 38.40 -9.66 16.22
C ALA A 708 39.89 -9.30 16.38
N MET A 709 40.77 -9.78 15.49
CA MET A 709 42.18 -9.36 15.46
C MET A 709 42.34 -7.89 15.06
N HIS A 710 41.51 -7.40 14.12
CA HIS A 710 41.49 -5.99 13.71
C HIS A 710 40.85 -5.10 14.79
N TYR A 711 39.87 -5.61 15.54
CA TYR A 711 39.12 -4.87 16.56
C TYR A 711 39.16 -5.55 17.93
N ARG A 712 40.29 -5.45 18.64
CA ARG A 712 40.49 -6.13 19.95
C ARG A 712 39.48 -5.79 21.04
N THR A 713 38.73 -4.69 20.91
CA THR A 713 37.71 -4.23 21.88
C THR A 713 36.29 -4.41 21.34
N ALA A 714 36.11 -5.11 20.23
CA ALA A 714 34.79 -5.35 19.67
C ALA A 714 33.95 -6.24 20.59
N HIS A 715 32.65 -5.93 20.65
CA HIS A 715 31.68 -6.76 21.33
C HIS A 715 31.19 -7.83 20.34
N THR A 716 31.59 -9.07 20.58
CA THR A 716 31.29 -10.19 19.69
C THR A 716 30.12 -11.01 20.24
N LEU A 717 29.12 -11.26 19.41
CA LEU A 717 27.95 -12.09 19.71
C LEU A 717 27.87 -13.23 18.69
N ALA A 718 27.94 -14.47 19.17
CA ALA A 718 27.90 -15.67 18.31
C ALA A 718 27.24 -16.86 19.01
N GLY A 719 26.79 -17.85 18.24
CA GLY A 719 26.18 -19.05 18.79
C GLY A 719 24.94 -18.71 19.62
N ALA A 720 24.78 -19.32 20.80
CA ALA A 720 23.62 -19.09 21.66
C ALA A 720 23.51 -17.66 22.22
N GLU A 721 24.59 -16.86 22.20
CA GLU A 721 24.58 -15.49 22.69
C GLU A 721 24.07 -14.48 21.64
N ALA A 722 24.05 -14.86 20.36
CA ALA A 722 23.57 -14.02 19.27
C ALA A 722 22.04 -13.97 19.20
N THR A 723 21.40 -13.67 20.33
CA THR A 723 19.95 -13.46 20.43
C THR A 723 19.56 -12.06 19.96
N VAL A 724 18.33 -11.88 19.46
CA VAL A 724 17.78 -10.59 19.02
C VAL A 724 17.95 -9.51 20.08
N SER A 725 17.59 -9.81 21.33
CA SER A 725 17.66 -8.84 22.44
C SER A 725 19.09 -8.38 22.75
N SER A 726 20.04 -9.31 22.76
CA SER A 726 21.46 -9.01 23.00
C SER A 726 22.06 -8.23 21.84
N VAL A 727 21.71 -8.60 20.61
CA VAL A 727 22.15 -7.90 19.39
C VAL A 727 21.62 -6.47 19.37
N LEU A 728 20.32 -6.23 19.55
CA LEU A 728 19.75 -4.87 19.57
C LEU A 728 20.42 -3.98 20.63
N ARG A 729 20.63 -4.51 21.84
CA ARG A 729 21.33 -3.78 22.92
C ARG A 729 22.79 -3.47 22.57
N ALA A 730 23.46 -4.37 21.87
CA ALA A 730 24.83 -4.15 21.41
C ALA A 730 24.87 -3.11 20.28
N LEU A 731 23.90 -3.12 19.37
CA LEU A 731 23.85 -2.21 18.23
C LEU A 731 23.52 -0.75 18.63
N ASP A 732 22.74 -0.55 19.68
CA ASP A 732 22.41 0.81 20.15
C ASP A 732 23.68 1.58 20.56
N GLY A 733 23.89 2.73 19.93
CA GLY A 733 25.08 3.57 20.08
C GLY A 733 26.35 3.03 19.41
N ALA A 734 26.28 1.99 18.57
CA ALA A 734 27.45 1.46 17.88
C ALA A 734 27.97 2.41 16.78
N LYS A 735 29.29 2.44 16.60
CA LYS A 735 29.90 3.10 15.43
C LYS A 735 29.81 2.21 14.20
N LEU A 736 30.17 0.94 14.38
CA LEU A 736 30.26 -0.06 13.33
C LEU A 736 29.63 -1.37 13.82
N ALA A 737 28.73 -1.91 13.02
CA ALA A 737 28.16 -3.23 13.23
C ALA A 737 28.49 -4.11 12.02
N HIS A 738 29.16 -5.23 12.24
CA HIS A 738 29.32 -6.28 11.23
C HIS A 738 28.39 -7.43 11.60
N ILE A 739 27.52 -7.82 10.67
CA ILE A 739 26.51 -8.85 10.87
C ILE A 739 26.65 -9.91 9.77
N ALA A 740 27.13 -11.09 10.17
CA ALA A 740 27.15 -12.28 9.34
C ALA A 740 25.98 -13.18 9.75
N ALA A 741 24.86 -13.08 9.04
CA ALA A 741 23.65 -13.85 9.32
C ALA A 741 22.86 -14.05 8.02
N HIS A 742 22.15 -15.17 7.85
CA HIS A 742 21.25 -15.32 6.72
C HIS A 742 20.11 -14.29 6.80
N GLY A 743 19.80 -13.68 5.67
CA GLY A 743 18.76 -12.67 5.57
C GLY A 743 17.73 -13.04 4.52
N ALA A 744 16.47 -12.75 4.79
CA ALA A 744 15.38 -12.88 3.83
C ALA A 744 14.70 -11.53 3.64
N HIS A 745 14.60 -11.09 2.38
CA HIS A 745 13.88 -9.88 2.02
C HIS A 745 12.38 -10.15 1.99
N GLU A 746 11.61 -9.22 2.55
CA GLU A 746 10.15 -9.21 2.46
C GLU A 746 9.73 -8.17 1.41
N PRO A 747 9.31 -8.60 0.19
CA PRO A 747 9.03 -7.70 -0.93
C PRO A 747 7.93 -6.67 -0.64
N GLU A 748 6.97 -7.01 0.22
CA GLU A 748 5.83 -6.13 0.50
C GLU A 748 6.12 -5.10 1.60
N ASN A 749 7.08 -5.39 2.47
CA ASN A 749 7.40 -4.55 3.62
C ASN A 749 8.88 -4.60 4.01
N ALA A 750 9.61 -3.52 3.67
CA ALA A 750 11.04 -3.40 3.92
C ALA A 750 11.40 -3.56 5.41
N LEU A 751 10.54 -3.04 6.30
CA LEU A 751 10.73 -3.09 7.74
C LEU A 751 10.51 -4.50 8.34
N PHE A 752 9.95 -5.43 7.56
CA PHE A 752 9.80 -6.84 7.92
C PHE A 752 10.73 -7.77 7.15
N SER A 753 11.69 -7.21 6.41
CA SER A 753 12.88 -8.00 6.03
C SER A 753 13.62 -8.45 7.30
N ARG A 754 14.16 -9.66 7.29
CA ARG A 754 14.66 -10.34 8.49
C ARG A 754 16.08 -10.86 8.37
N LEU A 755 16.76 -10.92 9.50
CA LEU A 755 18.06 -11.57 9.73
C LEU A 755 17.88 -12.71 10.72
N GLU A 756 18.37 -13.89 10.39
CA GLU A 756 18.29 -15.06 11.25
C GLU A 756 19.33 -14.99 12.37
N LEU A 757 18.86 -15.01 13.62
CA LEU A 757 19.66 -15.03 14.84
C LEU A 757 19.39 -16.30 15.66
N ALA A 758 20.09 -16.46 16.78
CA ALA A 758 20.07 -17.70 17.56
C ALA A 758 18.68 -18.05 18.11
N ASP A 759 17.89 -17.03 18.43
CA ASP A 759 16.51 -17.13 18.93
C ASP A 759 15.48 -16.71 17.87
N GLY A 760 15.83 -16.70 16.58
CA GLY A 760 14.92 -16.45 15.46
C GLY A 760 15.16 -15.11 14.76
N ALA A 761 14.16 -14.63 14.03
CA ALA A 761 14.28 -13.45 13.17
C ALA A 761 14.43 -12.12 13.94
N LEU A 762 15.47 -11.35 13.57
CA LEU A 762 15.61 -9.91 13.81
C LEU A 762 15.05 -9.16 12.59
N PHE A 763 14.04 -8.33 12.81
CA PHE A 763 13.43 -7.54 11.73
C PHE A 763 14.02 -6.13 11.63
N ALA A 764 14.01 -5.55 10.43
CA ALA A 764 14.49 -4.18 10.19
C ALA A 764 13.73 -3.13 11.04
N HIS A 765 12.44 -3.32 11.32
CA HIS A 765 11.66 -2.42 12.18
C HIS A 765 12.20 -2.36 13.62
N GLU A 766 12.77 -3.45 14.14
CA GLU A 766 13.34 -3.48 15.48
C GLU A 766 14.65 -2.69 15.54
N MET A 767 15.44 -2.75 14.46
CA MET A 767 16.63 -1.90 14.30
C MET A 767 16.26 -0.43 14.10
N ALA A 768 15.13 -0.15 13.43
CA ALA A 768 14.59 1.20 13.29
C ALA A 768 14.15 1.81 14.63
N GLY A 769 13.83 0.97 15.62
CA GLY A 769 13.48 1.37 16.98
C GLY A 769 14.66 1.73 17.88
N LEU A 770 15.90 1.59 17.42
CA LEU A 770 17.09 1.96 18.20
C LEU A 770 17.14 3.48 18.44
N ALA A 771 17.53 3.88 19.65
CA ALA A 771 17.67 5.30 19.98
C ALA A 771 18.84 5.95 19.21
N GLN A 772 19.93 5.20 19.03
CA GLN A 772 21.09 5.56 18.25
C GLN A 772 21.49 4.37 17.36
N PRO A 773 20.90 4.22 16.16
CA PRO A 773 21.26 3.14 15.26
C PRO A 773 22.76 3.20 14.87
N PRO A 774 23.40 2.07 14.52
CA PRO A 774 24.80 2.06 14.15
C PRO A 774 25.10 3.06 13.03
N SER A 775 26.19 3.83 13.16
CA SER A 775 26.57 4.77 12.09
C SER A 775 26.92 4.05 10.78
N GLN A 776 27.56 2.89 10.89
CA GLN A 776 27.90 2.01 9.78
C GLN A 776 27.46 0.57 10.07
N VAL A 777 26.81 -0.06 9.10
CA VAL A 777 26.41 -1.48 9.16
C VAL A 777 27.03 -2.23 7.98
N VAL A 778 27.54 -3.43 8.23
CA VAL A 778 28.12 -4.33 7.23
C VAL A 778 27.39 -5.64 7.28
N PHE A 779 26.82 -6.07 6.16
CA PHE A 779 26.24 -7.38 5.97
C PHE A 779 27.20 -8.28 5.20
N ALA A 780 27.70 -9.33 5.83
CA ALA A 780 28.67 -10.24 5.22
C ALA A 780 28.04 -11.17 4.17
N ALA A 781 26.83 -11.66 4.43
CA ALA A 781 26.12 -12.59 3.55
C ALA A 781 24.61 -12.37 3.70
N CYS A 782 23.91 -11.83 2.70
CA CYS A 782 22.47 -11.54 2.79
C CYS A 782 21.86 -11.17 1.42
N GLU A 783 20.66 -11.63 1.10
CA GLU A 783 19.89 -11.22 -0.09
C GLU A 783 19.17 -9.86 0.10
N LEU A 784 19.71 -8.95 0.91
CA LEU A 784 18.91 -7.90 1.58
C LEU A 784 19.08 -6.46 1.06
N ALA A 785 19.98 -6.21 0.10
CA ALA A 785 20.41 -4.85 -0.23
C ALA A 785 19.38 -4.04 -1.04
N LEU A 786 18.96 -4.49 -2.24
CA LEU A 786 18.23 -3.66 -3.21
C LEU A 786 17.33 -4.50 -4.16
N ASN A 787 16.38 -5.28 -3.63
CA ASN A 787 15.63 -6.22 -4.49
C ASN A 787 14.37 -5.64 -5.14
N ARG A 788 13.81 -4.54 -4.62
CA ARG A 788 12.56 -3.97 -5.13
C ARG A 788 12.56 -2.45 -5.21
N ILE A 789 12.07 -1.94 -6.34
CA ILE A 789 12.03 -0.52 -6.65
C ILE A 789 10.59 -0.18 -7.00
N ARG A 790 9.92 0.51 -6.07
CA ARG A 790 8.57 1.01 -6.32
C ARG A 790 8.63 2.27 -7.22
N PRO A 791 7.51 2.63 -7.90
CA PRO A 791 7.41 3.86 -8.67
C PRO A 791 7.94 5.07 -7.89
N GLY A 792 8.65 5.96 -8.58
CA GLY A 792 9.37 7.06 -7.92
C GLY A 792 10.71 6.64 -7.32
N ASP A 793 11.39 5.61 -7.87
CA ASP A 793 12.68 5.09 -7.38
C ASP A 793 12.69 4.86 -5.85
N GLU A 794 11.58 4.35 -5.33
CA GLU A 794 11.44 4.01 -3.92
C GLU A 794 12.08 2.66 -3.68
N VAL A 795 13.37 2.69 -3.35
CA VAL A 795 14.15 1.50 -3.04
C VAL A 795 13.72 0.95 -1.69
N LEU A 796 13.18 -0.27 -1.68
CA LEU A 796 12.77 -0.99 -0.49
C LEU A 796 13.70 -2.19 -0.27
N GLY A 797 14.05 -2.43 1.00
CA GLY A 797 15.03 -3.43 1.41
C GLY A 797 15.45 -3.24 2.87
N PHE A 798 16.22 -4.19 3.40
CA PHE A 798 16.70 -4.08 4.78
C PHE A 798 17.67 -2.91 4.92
N ALA A 799 18.62 -2.78 3.98
CA ALA A 799 19.58 -1.68 3.94
C ALA A 799 18.87 -0.31 3.82
N SER A 800 17.85 -0.24 2.97
CA SER A 800 16.95 0.91 2.84
C SER A 800 16.29 1.31 4.14
N GLY A 801 15.74 0.33 4.88
CA GLY A 801 15.14 0.54 6.20
C GLY A 801 16.14 1.14 7.18
N LEU A 802 17.39 0.64 7.21
CA LEU A 802 18.44 1.16 8.10
C LEU A 802 18.88 2.58 7.76
N LEU A 803 19.07 2.88 6.46
CA LEU A 803 19.41 4.23 6.00
C LEU A 803 18.29 5.21 6.31
N ALA A 804 17.03 4.82 6.04
CA ALA A 804 15.87 5.63 6.39
C ALA A 804 15.77 5.81 7.91
N SER A 805 16.17 4.81 8.70
CA SER A 805 16.13 4.82 10.17
C SER A 805 17.26 5.61 10.84
N GLY A 806 18.28 6.05 10.08
CA GLY A 806 19.36 6.91 10.59
C GLY A 806 20.77 6.34 10.52
N SER A 807 20.96 5.11 10.02
CA SER A 807 22.31 4.62 9.69
C SER A 807 22.89 5.45 8.54
N ARG A 808 24.18 5.81 8.60
CA ARG A 808 24.80 6.67 7.56
C ARG A 808 25.35 5.87 6.39
N THR A 809 25.86 4.68 6.67
CA THR A 809 26.50 3.82 5.67
C THR A 809 26.07 2.37 5.88
N VAL A 810 25.68 1.70 4.80
CA VAL A 810 25.41 0.26 4.81
C VAL A 810 26.25 -0.41 3.73
N ILE A 811 27.05 -1.40 4.08
CA ILE A 811 27.74 -2.28 3.14
C ILE A 811 26.94 -3.56 3.03
N ALA A 812 26.56 -3.94 1.81
CA ALA A 812 25.79 -5.14 1.56
C ALA A 812 26.10 -5.71 0.18
N PRO A 813 25.92 -7.02 -0.04
CA PRO A 813 26.04 -7.60 -1.37
C PRO A 813 24.78 -7.32 -2.21
N LEU A 814 24.97 -7.09 -3.52
CA LEU A 814 23.87 -6.85 -4.48
C LEU A 814 23.28 -8.13 -5.09
N SER A 815 24.01 -9.23 -4.99
CA SER A 815 23.62 -10.57 -5.45
C SER A 815 24.09 -11.59 -4.43
N ARG A 816 23.75 -12.86 -4.62
CA ARG A 816 24.28 -13.93 -3.76
C ARG A 816 25.81 -13.97 -3.82
N VAL A 817 26.42 -14.30 -2.69
CA VAL A 817 27.88 -14.41 -2.52
C VAL A 817 28.16 -15.70 -1.75
N GLY A 818 29.16 -16.46 -2.19
CA GLY A 818 29.63 -17.65 -1.49
C GLY A 818 30.28 -17.31 -0.15
N ASP A 819 30.23 -18.24 0.80
CA ASP A 819 30.73 -18.04 2.16
C ASP A 819 32.24 -17.73 2.17
N GLU A 820 33.03 -18.41 1.33
CA GLU A 820 34.48 -18.17 1.25
C GLU A 820 34.80 -16.81 0.63
N ALA A 821 34.10 -16.46 -0.46
CA ALA A 821 34.24 -15.17 -1.13
C ALA A 821 33.83 -14.00 -0.22
N ALA A 822 32.75 -14.15 0.54
CA ALA A 822 32.27 -13.18 1.51
C ALA A 822 33.28 -12.98 2.65
N ALA A 823 33.74 -14.07 3.29
CA ALA A 823 34.70 -13.98 4.40
C ALA A 823 36.03 -13.35 3.96
N ALA A 824 36.51 -13.67 2.76
CA ALA A 824 37.72 -13.07 2.21
C ALA A 824 37.52 -11.57 1.91
N ALA A 825 36.36 -11.20 1.35
CA ALA A 825 36.03 -9.80 1.10
C ALA A 825 35.95 -9.00 2.41
N MET A 826 35.30 -9.54 3.44
CA MET A 826 35.14 -8.85 4.72
C MET A 826 36.45 -8.68 5.47
N ASP A 827 37.36 -9.66 5.42
CA ASP A 827 38.70 -9.51 6.00
C ASP A 827 39.50 -8.39 5.31
N ASP A 828 39.53 -8.37 3.97
CA ASP A 828 40.20 -7.31 3.21
C ASP A 828 39.59 -5.93 3.49
N TYR A 829 38.25 -5.85 3.51
CA TYR A 829 37.50 -4.63 3.77
C TYR A 829 37.79 -4.06 5.17
N HIS A 830 37.68 -4.89 6.20
CA HIS A 830 37.91 -4.45 7.57
C HIS A 830 39.38 -4.14 7.86
N ARG A 831 40.32 -4.78 7.14
CA ARG A 831 41.75 -4.43 7.19
C ARG A 831 41.99 -3.00 6.68
N GLY A 832 41.38 -2.62 5.55
CA GLY A 832 41.45 -1.24 5.03
C GLY A 832 40.82 -0.23 6.01
N LEU A 833 39.63 -0.52 6.53
CA LEU A 833 38.98 0.33 7.53
C LEU A 833 39.83 0.52 8.80
N ALA A 834 40.45 -0.55 9.29
CA ALA A 834 41.34 -0.50 10.45
C ALA A 834 42.63 0.29 10.15
N GLY A 835 43.08 0.28 8.89
CA GLY A 835 44.18 1.10 8.37
C GLY A 835 43.87 2.59 8.24
N GLY A 836 42.59 2.99 8.38
CA GLY A 836 42.15 4.39 8.33
C GLY A 836 41.44 4.77 7.03
N ASP A 837 41.24 3.83 6.11
CA ASP A 837 40.52 4.10 4.87
C ASP A 837 39.03 4.39 5.11
N GLY A 838 38.45 5.20 4.24
CA GLY A 838 37.01 5.42 4.19
C GLY A 838 36.26 4.17 3.70
N PRO A 839 34.99 3.97 4.09
CA PRO A 839 34.17 2.83 3.65
C PRO A 839 34.16 2.61 2.14
N ALA A 840 33.95 3.64 1.33
CA ALA A 840 33.94 3.48 -0.13
C ALA A 840 35.30 3.08 -0.71
N THR A 841 36.41 3.57 -0.13
CA THR A 841 37.77 3.26 -0.58
C THR A 841 38.14 1.82 -0.24
N ALA A 842 37.98 1.42 1.02
CA ALA A 842 38.26 0.05 1.46
C ALA A 842 37.44 -0.97 0.66
N LEU A 843 36.20 -0.63 0.31
CA LEU A 843 35.35 -1.50 -0.50
C LEU A 843 35.84 -1.59 -1.95
N ALA A 844 36.26 -0.49 -2.56
CA ALA A 844 36.75 -0.48 -3.94
C ALA A 844 37.96 -1.41 -4.13
N ASP A 845 38.91 -1.39 -3.21
CA ASP A 845 40.09 -2.26 -3.24
C ASP A 845 39.71 -3.73 -3.01
N THR A 846 38.76 -3.98 -2.10
CA THR A 846 38.25 -5.32 -1.80
C THR A 846 37.59 -5.96 -3.01
N ILE A 847 36.76 -5.22 -3.74
CA ILE A 847 36.04 -5.68 -4.93
C ILE A 847 37.01 -5.91 -6.08
N ALA A 848 38.03 -5.05 -6.24
CA ALA A 848 38.97 -5.12 -7.36
C ALA A 848 39.75 -6.43 -7.45
N VAL A 849 39.91 -7.16 -6.33
CA VAL A 849 40.54 -8.49 -6.25
C VAL A 849 39.75 -9.53 -7.05
N ASP A 850 38.44 -9.60 -6.85
CA ASP A 850 37.55 -10.54 -7.56
C ASP A 850 36.15 -9.92 -7.75
N PRO A 851 35.99 -9.03 -8.75
CA PRO A 851 34.78 -8.22 -8.86
C PRO A 851 33.52 -9.05 -9.10
N PHE A 852 33.63 -10.18 -9.80
CA PHE A 852 32.48 -11.02 -10.15
C PHE A 852 32.07 -11.99 -9.04
N ARG A 853 32.90 -12.18 -8.01
CA ARG A 853 32.53 -12.95 -6.80
C ARG A 853 32.38 -12.09 -5.55
N ARG A 854 32.76 -10.80 -5.59
CA ARG A 854 32.62 -9.85 -4.49
C ARG A 854 31.72 -8.65 -4.86
N PRO A 855 30.44 -8.86 -5.24
CA PRO A 855 29.54 -7.80 -5.70
C PRO A 855 28.93 -6.98 -4.55
N PHE A 856 29.78 -6.45 -3.67
CA PHE A 856 29.36 -5.59 -2.56
C PHE A 856 29.14 -4.14 -3.02
N VAL A 857 28.28 -3.42 -2.31
CA VAL A 857 28.00 -2.01 -2.55
C VAL A 857 28.08 -1.22 -1.25
N CYS A 858 28.58 0.02 -1.34
CA CYS A 858 28.53 0.99 -0.26
C CYS A 858 27.32 1.90 -0.45
N LEU A 859 26.32 1.79 0.42
CA LEU A 859 25.09 2.58 0.38
C LEU A 859 25.14 3.71 1.41
N GLY A 860 24.57 4.88 1.08
CA GLY A 860 24.46 6.00 2.01
C GLY A 860 25.49 7.09 1.76
N ALA A 861 26.33 7.41 2.74
CA ALA A 861 27.29 8.55 2.69
C ALA A 861 28.78 8.14 2.80
N GLY A 862 29.07 6.84 2.71
CA GLY A 862 30.37 6.23 3.07
C GLY A 862 31.61 6.64 2.30
#